data_AF-A0A6C0AZ58-F1
#
_entry.id   AF-A0A6C0AZ58-F1
#
_cell.length_a   1.000
_cell.length_b   1.000
_cell.length_c   1.000
_cell.angle_alpha   90.00
_cell.angle_beta   90.00
_cell.angle_gamma   90.00
#
_symmetry.space_group_name_H-M   'P 1'
#
loop_
_entity.id
_entity.type
_entity.pdbx_description
1 polymer ?
#
loop_
_entity_poly.entity_id
_entity_poly.type
_entity_poly.pdbx_seq_one_letter_code
_entity_poly.pdbx_strand_id
1 'polypeptide(L)'
;MDLQQNKLTKAEWESIEIPSTNEEKKILKLIVAGFHNINIKNNETLSILSYLKLSNTELINEYIFMKYLQPELVIIYNKYKIKYTPKKFSKKSLSKADIIRFDHMESNLFEKKNIIFEYILINYIKNILKYKDTDSDWIKYYYTLKKLLKYNICNTNQYLLDIIDSIMNYFEDAVDKEYIISNAKSIIISNSDLIKYNDQTLFTHQKELFTKIKDPMPKLLFYIAPTGTGKTLSPIGLSESYKIIFVCAVRHVGLALAKAAITIEKRVAFAFGCNDIDDIRLHYFSAKEYSKNTKTGGIFKVDNSVGDKVEIMICDIKSYLYAMRYMIAFNDKENIILYWDEPTISLDYEEHEFHSIIKNNWEKNMIANIVLSSATLPTIEEMKETISNYKMRFGGNIHSIKNYDYSKSISLINRDGYSEAPHYNSNVYKNIVESVKYIESNKTILRYIDLEECIKFIKYVNRKKLYKNSIYSIDEYFVNIEDITIDSIKLYYLILLKNIKNEKEWLNLYNYFSENRKQVYKSTTYISTSDAYTLVNGPTIYITQEVNKIGYFCIQCMNIPSNILEDITKTININSDINKKILEMEKNYDDGINKLNMKENKISNDRGISPELRSLKNKIESLKYNIQTVSMPGMYIPNNKDHLIKWGHINITNAFTSDISEHTVEKIMLIDDMDDVWKLLLLMGIGVFSINTSSRYTEIMKDLAKSKKLYIIIASSDFIYGTNYQFDHCYLGKDLLNMTQEKIIQALGRVGRNKISDEYTIRIRDNSLISKIFNYDKNKPEVLNMQRLFC
;
A
#
# COMPACT_ATOMS: atom_id res chain seq x y z
N MET A 1 -9.93 -5.45 -18.85
CA MET A 1 -8.48 -5.26 -18.58
C MET A 1 -7.74 -5.97 -19.69
N ASP A 2 -6.81 -5.32 -20.39
CA ASP A 2 -6.00 -6.01 -21.39
C ASP A 2 -4.92 -6.84 -20.67
N LEU A 3 -5.11 -8.15 -20.63
CA LEU A 3 -4.17 -9.11 -20.05
C LEU A 3 -3.26 -9.72 -21.14
N GLN A 4 -3.47 -9.38 -22.43
CA GLN A 4 -2.60 -9.80 -23.51
C GLN A 4 -1.33 -8.93 -23.50
N GLN A 5 -0.25 -9.47 -22.95
CA GLN A 5 1.00 -8.73 -22.79
C GLN A 5 1.87 -8.87 -24.04
N ASN A 6 2.22 -7.72 -24.64
CA ASN A 6 3.20 -7.61 -25.72
C ASN A 6 4.64 -7.51 -25.17
N LYS A 7 5.66 -7.53 -26.04
CA LYS A 7 7.05 -7.24 -25.64
C LYS A 7 7.19 -5.84 -25.01
N LEU A 8 8.24 -5.64 -24.19
CA LEU A 8 8.52 -4.36 -23.53
C LEU A 8 8.69 -3.22 -24.53
N THR A 9 8.08 -2.07 -24.24
CA THR A 9 8.26 -0.86 -25.04
C THR A 9 9.55 -0.15 -24.63
N LYS A 10 10.05 0.74 -25.50
CA LYS A 10 11.24 1.55 -25.19
C LYS A 10 11.06 2.40 -23.92
N ALA A 11 9.91 3.04 -23.78
CA ALA A 11 9.60 3.89 -22.62
C ALA A 11 9.61 3.08 -21.30
N GLU A 12 9.12 1.84 -21.33
CA GLU A 12 9.14 0.98 -20.15
C GLU A 12 10.56 0.53 -19.79
N TRP A 13 11.38 0.19 -20.80
CA TRP A 13 12.79 -0.11 -20.59
C TRP A 13 13.54 1.07 -19.97
N GLU A 14 13.28 2.29 -20.44
CA GLU A 14 13.87 3.50 -19.85
C GLU A 14 13.34 3.76 -18.42
N SER A 15 12.09 3.42 -18.14
CA SER A 15 11.48 3.66 -16.81
C SER A 15 12.07 2.81 -15.68
N ILE A 16 12.55 1.60 -15.99
CA ILE A 16 13.16 0.69 -15.00
C ILE A 16 14.61 1.06 -14.66
N GLU A 17 15.27 1.85 -15.51
CA GLU A 17 16.65 2.35 -15.32
C GLU A 17 16.72 3.54 -14.36
N ILE A 18 15.58 4.19 -14.09
CA ILE A 18 15.52 5.32 -13.16
C ILE A 18 15.74 4.80 -11.72
N PRO A 19 16.78 5.24 -11.00
CA PRO A 19 17.07 4.70 -9.67
C PRO A 19 15.97 5.06 -8.67
N SER A 20 15.66 4.14 -7.76
CA SER A 20 14.76 4.43 -6.63
C SER A 20 15.39 5.39 -5.61
N THR A 21 14.55 5.96 -4.74
CA THR A 21 14.95 6.93 -3.72
C THR A 21 15.88 6.30 -2.67
N ASN A 22 16.61 7.14 -1.91
CA ASN A 22 17.51 6.65 -0.87
C ASN A 22 16.77 5.90 0.26
N GLU A 23 15.55 6.29 0.59
CA GLU A 23 14.70 5.59 1.55
C GLU A 23 14.31 4.20 1.05
N GLU A 24 13.87 4.10 -0.20
CA GLU A 24 13.54 2.82 -0.82
C GLU A 24 14.77 1.91 -0.88
N LYS A 25 15.94 2.44 -1.25
CA LYS A 25 17.22 1.72 -1.22
C LYS A 25 17.55 1.14 0.16
N LYS A 26 17.28 1.84 1.26
CA LYS A 26 17.48 1.31 2.63
C LYS A 26 16.57 0.11 2.89
N ILE A 27 15.31 0.18 2.50
CA ILE A 27 14.35 -0.93 2.65
C ILE A 27 14.76 -2.14 1.80
N LEU A 28 15.21 -1.92 0.55
CA LEU A 28 15.68 -3.01 -0.30
C LEU A 28 16.92 -3.69 0.30
N LYS A 29 17.86 -2.92 0.86
CA LYS A 29 19.01 -3.47 1.61
C LYS A 29 18.59 -4.25 2.85
N LEU A 30 17.55 -3.79 3.57
CA LEU A 30 16.97 -4.53 4.69
C LEU A 30 16.39 -5.88 4.25
N ILE A 31 15.72 -5.94 3.10
CA ILE A 31 15.16 -7.19 2.54
C ILE A 31 16.29 -8.17 2.20
N VAL A 32 17.34 -7.69 1.53
CA VAL A 32 18.55 -8.48 1.18
C VAL A 32 19.23 -9.02 2.44
N ALA A 33 19.60 -8.15 3.38
CA ALA A 33 20.25 -8.54 4.62
C ALA A 33 19.34 -9.45 5.48
N GLY A 34 18.03 -9.21 5.41
CA GLY A 34 17.00 -9.93 6.13
C GLY A 34 16.82 -11.39 5.70
N PHE A 35 17.20 -11.74 4.46
CA PHE A 35 17.29 -13.14 4.05
C PHE A 35 18.34 -13.91 4.85
N HIS A 36 19.49 -13.28 5.14
CA HIS A 36 20.57 -13.87 5.94
C HIS A 36 20.25 -13.81 7.44
N ASN A 37 19.70 -12.69 7.92
CA ASN A 37 19.30 -12.49 9.31
C ASN A 37 17.86 -11.95 9.42
N ILE A 38 16.91 -12.86 9.68
CA ILE A 38 15.47 -12.55 9.80
C ILE A 38 15.13 -11.60 10.97
N ASN A 39 16.01 -11.48 11.96
CA ASN A 39 15.79 -10.65 13.16
C ASN A 39 16.50 -9.30 13.09
N ILE A 40 16.96 -8.90 11.91
CA ILE A 40 17.54 -7.57 11.69
C ILE A 40 16.55 -6.47 12.09
N LYS A 41 17.06 -5.49 12.84
CA LYS A 41 16.34 -4.29 13.26
C LYS A 41 17.23 -3.08 13.03
N ASN A 42 16.72 -2.10 12.30
CA ASN A 42 17.41 -0.83 12.06
C ASN A 42 16.56 0.31 12.62
N ASN A 43 17.16 1.21 13.39
CA ASN A 43 16.49 2.43 13.84
C ASN A 43 17.26 3.64 13.32
N GLU A 44 16.55 4.64 12.80
CA GLU A 44 17.17 5.88 12.30
C GLU A 44 17.46 6.89 13.43
N THR A 45 16.80 6.72 14.57
CA THR A 45 16.97 7.57 15.74
C THR A 45 18.32 7.30 16.38
N LEU A 46 19.09 8.37 16.60
CA LEU A 46 20.42 8.28 17.18
C LEU A 46 20.38 8.64 18.67
N SER A 47 21.09 7.86 19.47
CA SER A 47 21.48 8.26 20.81
C SER A 47 22.56 9.34 20.77
N ILE A 48 22.81 10.03 21.89
CA ILE A 48 23.91 11.01 22.00
C ILE A 48 25.25 10.36 21.58
N LEU A 49 25.53 9.17 22.11
CA LEU A 49 26.79 8.47 21.84
C LEU A 49 26.94 8.10 20.36
N SER A 50 25.86 7.58 19.77
CA SER A 50 25.83 7.19 18.35
C SER A 50 25.92 8.40 17.42
N TYR A 51 25.31 9.54 17.80
CA TYR A 51 25.42 10.79 17.06
C TYR A 51 26.84 11.35 17.05
N LEU A 52 27.51 11.33 18.22
CA LEU A 52 28.89 11.78 18.38
C LEU A 52 29.93 10.80 17.81
N LYS A 53 29.50 9.59 17.41
CA LYS A 53 30.37 8.51 16.88
C LYS A 53 31.51 8.14 17.83
N LEU A 54 31.22 8.11 19.13
CA LEU A 54 32.19 7.76 20.17
C LEU A 54 32.17 6.26 20.48
N SER A 55 33.19 5.77 21.18
CA SER A 55 33.21 4.40 21.69
C SER A 55 32.26 4.26 22.87
N ASN A 56 31.56 3.12 22.95
CA ASN A 56 30.69 2.83 24.08
C ASN A 56 31.51 2.30 25.26
N THR A 57 31.85 3.20 26.19
CA THR A 57 32.54 2.86 27.45
C THR A 57 31.78 3.41 28.64
N GLU A 58 31.90 2.76 29.79
CA GLU A 58 31.21 3.19 31.03
C GLU A 58 31.56 4.65 31.39
N LEU A 59 32.84 5.01 31.32
CA LEU A 59 33.32 6.38 31.59
C LEU A 59 32.69 7.44 30.67
N ILE A 60 32.51 7.11 29.38
CA ILE A 60 31.86 8.02 28.42
C ILE A 60 30.37 8.15 28.75
N ASN A 61 29.70 7.05 29.12
CA ASN A 61 28.29 7.09 29.54
C ASN A 61 28.09 7.88 30.83
N GLU A 62 28.97 7.74 31.82
CA GLU A 62 28.96 8.54 33.05
C GLU A 62 29.10 10.04 32.73
N TYR A 63 30.07 10.38 31.87
CA TYR A 63 30.31 11.77 31.49
C TYR A 63 29.15 12.37 30.71
N ILE A 64 28.59 11.65 29.73
CA ILE A 64 27.41 12.09 28.97
C ILE A 64 26.25 12.35 29.93
N PHE A 65 26.03 11.42 30.87
CA PHE A 65 24.95 11.57 31.84
C PHE A 65 25.18 12.79 32.74
N MET A 66 26.38 12.97 33.31
CA MET A 66 26.68 14.09 34.19
C MET A 66 26.64 15.46 33.50
N LYS A 67 27.18 15.57 32.27
CA LYS A 67 27.30 16.84 31.57
C LYS A 67 26.01 17.23 30.83
N TYR A 68 25.31 16.28 30.20
CA TYR A 68 24.21 16.57 29.28
C TYR A 68 22.82 16.19 29.79
N LEU A 69 22.68 15.10 30.56
CA LEU A 69 21.36 14.55 30.91
C LEU A 69 20.92 14.93 32.33
N GLN A 70 21.81 14.80 33.32
CA GLN A 70 21.53 15.10 34.71
C GLN A 70 21.12 16.57 34.94
N PRO A 71 21.72 17.59 34.31
CA PRO A 71 21.28 18.97 34.48
C PRO A 71 19.83 19.19 34.04
N GLU A 72 19.41 18.59 32.92
CA GLU A 72 18.04 18.67 32.41
C GLU A 72 17.05 18.00 33.38
N LEU A 73 17.40 16.82 33.93
CA LEU A 73 16.60 16.15 34.95
C LEU A 73 16.47 17.00 36.21
N VAL A 74 17.57 17.58 36.73
CA VAL A 74 17.54 18.45 37.91
C VAL A 74 16.60 19.64 37.71
N ILE A 75 16.61 20.27 36.53
CA ILE A 75 15.69 21.36 36.17
C ILE A 75 14.24 20.90 36.26
N ILE A 76 13.92 19.71 35.71
CA ILE A 76 12.57 19.14 35.71
C ILE A 76 12.11 18.84 37.14
N TYR A 77 12.92 18.12 37.91
CA TYR A 77 12.57 17.71 39.27
C TYR A 77 12.39 18.90 40.22
N ASN A 78 13.26 19.92 40.12
CA ASN A 78 13.12 21.16 40.89
C ASN A 78 11.82 21.90 40.51
N LYS A 79 11.49 21.98 39.22
CA LYS A 79 10.28 22.65 38.74
C LYS A 79 9.00 22.00 39.29
N TYR A 80 8.96 20.67 39.35
CA TYR A 80 7.79 19.91 39.82
C TYR A 80 7.89 19.49 41.30
N LYS A 81 8.86 20.02 42.05
CA LYS A 81 9.08 19.78 43.49
C LYS A 81 9.21 18.30 43.86
N ILE A 82 9.82 17.50 42.99
CA ILE A 82 10.06 16.07 43.22
C ILE A 82 11.44 15.91 43.86
N LYS A 83 11.55 15.09 44.93
CA LYS A 83 12.85 14.77 45.53
C LYS A 83 13.71 14.00 44.53
N TYR A 84 14.83 14.59 44.12
CA TYR A 84 15.86 13.96 43.31
C TYR A 84 17.21 14.05 43.99
N THR A 85 17.96 12.95 44.02
CA THR A 85 19.34 12.93 44.49
C THR A 85 20.25 12.76 43.26
N PRO A 86 20.99 13.82 42.86
CA PRO A 86 21.90 13.73 41.72
C PRO A 86 22.93 12.61 41.91
N LYS A 87 23.11 11.76 40.89
CA LYS A 87 24.16 10.73 40.90
C LYS A 87 25.53 11.42 40.84
N LYS A 88 26.47 10.93 41.65
CA LYS A 88 27.87 11.35 41.66
C LYS A 88 28.73 10.17 41.23
N PHE A 89 29.55 10.36 40.21
CA PHE A 89 30.46 9.33 39.70
C PHE A 89 31.92 9.64 40.06
N SER A 90 32.79 8.63 39.95
CA SER A 90 34.21 8.76 40.30
C SER A 90 34.93 9.75 39.36
N LYS A 91 35.89 10.53 39.87
CA LYS A 91 36.69 11.50 39.08
C LYS A 91 37.74 10.81 38.19
N LYS A 92 37.35 9.84 37.36
CA LYS A 92 38.23 9.33 36.30
C LYS A 92 38.16 10.29 35.11
N SER A 93 39.31 10.86 34.73
CA SER A 93 39.39 11.83 33.64
C SER A 93 39.32 11.12 32.29
N LEU A 94 38.42 11.59 31.40
CA LEU A 94 38.41 11.21 29.99
C LEU A 94 39.74 11.51 29.31
N SER A 95 40.02 10.80 28.22
CA SER A 95 41.17 11.11 27.37
C SER A 95 41.04 12.53 26.80
N LYS A 96 42.16 13.24 26.63
CA LYS A 96 42.15 14.60 26.04
C LYS A 96 41.53 14.61 24.64
N ALA A 97 41.69 13.52 23.87
CA ALA A 97 41.12 13.40 22.53
C ALA A 97 39.58 13.35 22.55
N ASP A 98 38.98 12.66 23.53
CA ASP A 98 37.53 12.58 23.66
C ASP A 98 36.94 13.91 24.13
N ILE A 99 37.61 14.60 25.06
CA ILE A 99 37.19 15.94 25.53
C ILE A 99 37.15 16.94 24.37
N ILE A 100 38.20 16.98 23.54
CA ILE A 100 38.24 17.88 22.36
C ILE A 100 37.10 17.56 21.38
N ARG A 101 36.77 16.27 21.17
CA ARG A 101 35.65 15.87 20.32
C ARG A 101 34.30 16.30 20.89
N PHE A 102 34.11 16.18 22.20
CA PHE A 102 32.90 16.69 22.86
C PHE A 102 32.76 18.20 22.66
N ASP A 103 33.80 18.98 22.97
CA ASP A 103 33.76 20.44 22.90
C ASP A 103 33.52 20.93 21.46
N HIS A 104 34.06 20.24 20.45
CA HIS A 104 33.83 20.58 19.05
C HIS A 104 32.41 20.23 18.55
N MET A 105 31.80 19.15 19.05
CA MET A 105 30.47 18.72 18.60
C MET A 105 29.31 19.22 19.47
N GLU A 106 29.62 19.87 20.60
CA GLU A 106 28.66 20.30 21.60
C GLU A 106 27.63 21.31 21.06
N SER A 107 28.06 22.32 20.28
CA SER A 107 27.14 23.28 19.64
C SER A 107 26.11 22.59 18.74
N ASN A 108 26.58 21.64 17.90
CA ASN A 108 25.74 20.86 17.00
C ASN A 108 24.77 19.93 17.75
N LEU A 109 25.16 19.42 18.93
CA LEU A 109 24.30 18.59 19.76
C LEU A 109 23.15 19.42 20.33
N PHE A 110 23.41 20.65 20.79
CA PHE A 110 22.39 21.54 21.33
C PHE A 110 21.35 21.94 20.29
N GLU A 111 21.76 22.22 19.05
CA GLU A 111 20.85 22.53 17.93
C GLU A 111 19.94 21.35 17.57
N LYS A 112 20.37 20.11 17.83
CA LYS A 112 19.67 18.87 17.44
C LYS A 112 19.01 18.13 18.60
N LYS A 113 18.82 18.76 19.76
CA LYS A 113 18.12 18.17 20.91
C LYS A 113 16.78 17.48 20.53
N ASN A 114 16.04 18.04 19.59
CA ASN A 114 14.71 17.55 19.19
C ASN A 114 14.70 16.22 18.42
N ILE A 115 15.86 15.71 17.98
CA ILE A 115 15.98 14.46 17.21
C ILE A 115 16.80 13.37 17.91
N ILE A 116 17.44 13.71 19.03
CA ILE A 116 18.30 12.81 19.79
C ILE A 116 17.46 12.06 20.83
N PHE A 117 17.63 10.74 20.90
CA PHE A 117 16.72 9.87 21.64
C PHE A 117 16.64 10.21 23.14
N GLU A 118 17.76 10.42 23.82
CA GLU A 118 17.75 10.71 25.26
C GLU A 118 16.99 12.02 25.60
N TYR A 119 17.14 13.06 24.79
CA TYR A 119 16.42 14.32 24.98
C TYR A 119 14.92 14.18 24.67
N ILE A 120 14.57 13.32 23.71
CA ILE A 120 13.17 12.95 23.43
C ILE A 120 12.55 12.29 24.67
N LEU A 121 13.23 11.30 25.27
CA LEU A 121 12.77 10.62 26.48
C LEU A 121 12.58 11.60 27.66
N ILE A 122 13.54 12.50 27.88
CA ILE A 122 13.46 13.54 28.92
C ILE A 122 12.25 14.46 28.69
N ASN A 123 11.96 14.82 27.44
CA ASN A 123 10.82 15.66 27.11
C ASN A 123 9.47 14.95 27.41
N TYR A 124 9.38 13.63 27.20
CA TYR A 124 8.19 12.87 27.62
C TYR A 124 8.03 12.84 29.14
N ILE A 125 9.10 12.63 29.90
CA ILE A 125 9.06 12.71 31.37
C ILE A 125 8.55 14.08 31.82
N LYS A 126 9.10 15.16 31.26
CA LYS A 126 8.66 16.52 31.54
C LYS A 126 7.16 16.71 31.29
N ASN A 127 6.63 16.16 30.19
CA ASN A 127 5.21 16.26 29.86
C ASN A 127 4.33 15.41 30.79
N ILE A 128 4.76 14.19 31.16
CA ILE A 128 4.06 13.36 32.16
C ILE A 128 3.89 14.15 33.47
N LEU A 129 4.98 14.71 33.98
CA LEU A 129 4.97 15.50 35.23
C LEU A 129 4.18 16.81 35.10
N LYS A 130 4.19 17.45 33.93
CA LYS A 130 3.44 18.68 33.67
C LYS A 130 1.93 18.48 33.70
N TYR A 131 1.45 17.40 33.08
CA TYR A 131 0.02 17.19 32.85
C TYR A 131 -0.64 16.34 33.94
N LYS A 132 0.14 15.60 34.75
CA LYS A 132 -0.38 14.71 35.80
C LYS A 132 -1.54 15.31 36.61
N ASP A 133 -1.36 16.53 37.08
CA ASP A 133 -2.31 17.18 38.00
C ASP A 133 -3.38 18.03 37.29
N THR A 134 -3.26 18.21 35.97
CA THR A 134 -4.09 19.15 35.19
C THR A 134 -4.97 18.47 34.16
N ASP A 135 -4.51 17.38 33.54
CA ASP A 135 -5.24 16.68 32.49
C ASP A 135 -4.80 15.21 32.38
N SER A 136 -5.76 14.33 32.14
CA SER A 136 -5.59 12.93 31.71
C SER A 136 -4.66 12.71 30.49
N ASP A 137 -4.33 13.77 29.75
CA ASP A 137 -3.32 13.77 28.68
C ASP A 137 -1.94 13.20 29.09
N TRP A 138 -1.60 13.21 30.39
CA TRP A 138 -0.36 12.58 30.87
C TRP A 138 -0.29 11.08 30.51
N ILE A 139 -1.43 10.39 30.42
CA ILE A 139 -1.54 8.97 30.07
C ILE A 139 -1.04 8.74 28.63
N LYS A 140 -1.31 9.67 27.71
CA LYS A 140 -0.78 9.60 26.34
C LYS A 140 0.74 9.60 26.33
N TYR A 141 1.36 10.52 27.07
CA TYR A 141 2.81 10.61 27.15
C TYR A 141 3.42 9.40 27.86
N TYR A 142 2.77 8.90 28.92
CA TYR A 142 3.18 7.67 29.62
C TYR A 142 3.15 6.45 28.70
N TYR A 143 2.03 6.22 28.00
CA TYR A 143 1.89 5.13 27.03
C TYR A 143 2.95 5.23 25.92
N THR A 144 3.19 6.44 25.40
CA THR A 144 4.20 6.69 24.36
C THR A 144 5.59 6.34 24.87
N LEU A 145 5.97 6.86 26.05
CA LEU A 145 7.28 6.61 26.64
C LEU A 145 7.52 5.12 26.87
N LYS A 146 6.53 4.40 27.42
CA LYS A 146 6.61 2.96 27.64
C LYS A 146 6.87 2.19 26.34
N LYS A 147 6.22 2.58 25.23
CA LYS A 147 6.47 2.01 23.90
C LYS A 147 7.87 2.33 23.35
N LEU A 148 8.33 3.57 23.49
CA LEU A 148 9.65 3.99 23.00
C LEU A 148 10.80 3.23 23.68
N LEU A 149 10.65 2.88 24.96
CA LEU A 149 11.66 2.10 25.70
C LEU A 149 11.87 0.68 25.13
N LYS A 150 10.94 0.16 24.31
CA LYS A 150 11.10 -1.13 23.63
C LYS A 150 11.83 -1.06 22.28
N TYR A 151 12.05 0.13 21.75
CA TYR A 151 12.69 0.30 20.43
C TYR A 151 14.19 0.08 20.51
N ASN A 152 14.77 -0.47 19.43
CA ASN A 152 16.17 -0.89 19.41
C ASN A 152 17.11 0.26 19.04
N ILE A 153 17.32 1.18 19.97
CA ILE A 153 18.21 2.34 19.78
C ILE A 153 19.57 2.07 20.44
N CYS A 154 20.58 1.92 19.59
CA CYS A 154 21.95 1.56 19.99
C CYS A 154 22.59 2.63 20.89
N ASN A 155 23.35 2.18 21.89
CA ASN A 155 24.15 3.01 22.79
C ASN A 155 23.35 4.09 23.51
N THR A 156 22.11 3.79 23.92
CA THR A 156 21.34 4.66 24.79
C THR A 156 21.95 4.67 26.19
N ASN A 157 22.00 5.83 26.84
CA ASN A 157 22.59 5.98 28.17
C ASN A 157 21.82 5.18 29.24
N GLN A 158 22.47 4.18 29.85
CA GLN A 158 21.84 3.28 30.83
C GLN A 158 21.39 3.98 32.12
N TYR A 159 22.17 4.96 32.62
CA TYR A 159 21.81 5.67 33.85
C TYR A 159 20.52 6.49 33.70
N LEU A 160 20.24 7.00 32.50
CA LEU A 160 18.97 7.61 32.20
C LEU A 160 17.85 6.56 32.23
N LEU A 161 18.02 5.43 31.54
CA LEU A 161 17.03 4.36 31.49
C LEU A 161 16.61 3.88 32.88
N ASP A 162 17.56 3.66 33.80
CA ASP A 162 17.26 3.29 35.19
C ASP A 162 16.33 4.29 35.89
N ILE A 163 16.55 5.58 35.64
CA ILE A 163 15.74 6.66 36.21
C ILE A 163 14.35 6.65 35.57
N ILE A 164 14.27 6.44 34.25
CA ILE A 164 12.99 6.34 33.55
C ILE A 164 12.19 5.17 34.11
N ASP A 165 12.79 3.98 34.24
CA ASP A 165 12.10 2.80 34.76
C ASP A 165 11.57 3.03 36.17
N SER A 166 12.36 3.68 37.03
CA SER A 166 11.92 4.06 38.39
C SER A 166 10.71 5.01 38.36
N ILE A 167 10.69 5.98 37.45
CA ILE A 167 9.54 6.87 37.25
C ILE A 167 8.35 6.07 36.71
N MET A 168 8.56 5.21 35.72
CA MET A 168 7.48 4.46 35.07
C MET A 168 6.76 3.55 36.07
N ASN A 169 7.50 2.87 36.93
CA ASN A 169 6.93 2.01 37.98
C ASN A 169 6.15 2.81 39.02
N TYR A 170 6.60 4.03 39.37
CA TYR A 170 5.88 4.89 40.31
C TYR A 170 4.48 5.30 39.80
N PHE A 171 4.30 5.39 38.49
CA PHE A 171 3.04 5.81 37.87
C PHE A 171 2.15 4.64 37.44
N GLU A 172 2.63 3.39 37.47
CA GLU A 172 1.98 2.23 36.87
C GLU A 172 0.56 1.98 37.42
N ASP A 173 0.39 2.00 38.74
CA ASP A 173 -0.91 1.79 39.39
C ASP A 173 -1.95 2.90 39.11
N ALA A 174 -1.48 4.09 38.71
CA ALA A 174 -2.35 5.24 38.44
C ALA A 174 -2.90 5.27 36.99
N VAL A 175 -2.48 4.33 36.14
CA VAL A 175 -2.87 4.30 34.73
C VAL A 175 -4.17 3.53 34.52
N ASP A 176 -5.21 4.24 34.08
CA ASP A 176 -6.50 3.64 33.75
C ASP A 176 -6.50 3.02 32.34
N LYS A 177 -6.63 1.69 32.27
CA LYS A 177 -6.74 0.92 31.02
C LYS A 177 -8.05 1.22 30.26
N GLU A 178 -9.17 1.45 30.95
CA GLU A 178 -10.44 1.84 30.31
C GLU A 178 -10.28 3.20 29.61
N TYR A 179 -9.54 4.14 30.22
CA TYR A 179 -9.23 5.42 29.61
C TYR A 179 -8.37 5.27 28.35
N ILE A 180 -7.33 4.43 28.36
CA ILE A 180 -6.49 4.19 27.18
C ILE A 180 -7.33 3.62 26.02
N ILE A 181 -8.17 2.62 26.30
CA ILE A 181 -9.04 2.01 25.28
C ILE A 181 -10.05 3.05 24.75
N SER A 182 -10.68 3.81 25.66
CA SER A 182 -11.67 4.83 25.30
C SER A 182 -11.09 5.94 24.43
N ASN A 183 -9.80 6.25 24.60
CA ASN A 183 -9.10 7.31 23.87
C ASN A 183 -8.06 6.77 22.87
N ALA A 184 -8.16 5.50 22.48
CA ALA A 184 -7.16 4.83 21.65
C ALA A 184 -6.92 5.54 20.30
N LYS A 185 -7.94 6.21 19.74
CA LYS A 185 -7.78 7.02 18.52
C LYS A 185 -6.77 8.17 18.73
N SER A 186 -6.84 8.89 19.86
CA SER A 186 -5.94 10.01 20.17
C SER A 186 -4.56 9.53 20.64
N ILE A 187 -4.53 8.47 21.46
CA ILE A 187 -3.32 7.97 22.14
C ILE A 187 -2.46 7.12 21.21
N ILE A 188 -3.09 6.33 20.33
CA ILE A 188 -2.41 5.34 19.48
C ILE A 188 -2.42 5.77 18.01
N ILE A 189 -3.58 6.04 17.39
CA ILE A 189 -3.68 6.32 15.95
C ILE A 189 -3.07 7.68 15.59
N SER A 190 -3.46 8.74 16.31
CA SER A 190 -2.99 10.10 16.05
C SER A 190 -1.59 10.38 16.60
N ASN A 191 -0.89 9.35 17.09
CA ASN A 191 0.43 9.47 17.71
C ASN A 191 1.55 9.25 16.68
N SER A 192 1.97 10.34 16.04
CA SER A 192 3.02 10.33 15.01
C SER A 192 4.37 9.85 15.54
N ASP A 193 4.66 10.02 16.82
CA ASP A 193 5.96 9.70 17.40
C ASP A 193 6.18 8.19 17.49
N LEU A 194 5.13 7.42 17.77
CA LEU A 194 5.19 5.95 17.75
C LEU A 194 5.62 5.42 16.38
N ILE A 195 5.19 6.06 15.30
CA ILE A 195 5.54 5.68 13.93
C ILE A 195 6.95 6.17 13.59
N LYS A 196 7.26 7.43 13.93
CA LYS A 196 8.51 8.11 13.58
C LYS A 196 9.74 7.39 14.14
N TYR A 197 9.68 6.94 15.40
CA TYR A 197 10.83 6.36 16.08
C TYR A 197 10.87 4.82 16.04
N ASN A 198 9.92 4.17 15.35
CA ASN A 198 9.81 2.72 15.31
C ASN A 198 10.99 2.05 14.59
N ASP A 199 11.30 0.82 14.99
CA ASP A 199 12.30 0.00 14.32
C ASP A 199 11.83 -0.39 12.91
N GLN A 200 12.70 -0.20 11.91
CA GLN A 200 12.55 -0.81 10.60
C GLN A 200 12.94 -2.29 10.70
N THR A 201 11.98 -3.16 10.39
CA THR A 201 12.14 -4.62 10.44
C THR A 201 11.46 -5.27 9.25
N LEU A 202 11.85 -6.51 8.92
CA LEU A 202 11.09 -7.31 7.97
C LEU A 202 9.68 -7.58 8.48
N PHE A 203 8.72 -7.68 7.57
CA PHE A 203 7.41 -8.19 7.92
C PHE A 203 7.48 -9.64 8.39
N THR A 204 6.61 -10.02 9.32
CA THR A 204 6.51 -11.39 9.89
C THR A 204 6.44 -12.47 8.81
N HIS A 205 5.61 -12.25 7.78
CA HIS A 205 5.47 -13.18 6.66
C HIS A 205 6.74 -13.30 5.80
N GLN A 206 7.53 -12.23 5.65
CA GLN A 206 8.82 -12.29 4.96
C GLN A 206 9.83 -13.13 5.75
N LYS A 207 9.87 -12.95 7.08
CA LYS A 207 10.73 -13.76 7.97
C LYS A 207 10.37 -15.25 7.87
N GLU A 208 9.08 -15.57 7.89
CA GLU A 208 8.61 -16.95 7.76
C GLU A 208 8.95 -17.53 6.38
N LEU A 209 8.74 -16.76 5.30
CA LEU A 209 9.10 -17.16 3.93
C LEU A 209 10.59 -17.47 3.81
N PHE A 210 11.46 -16.57 4.26
CA PHE A 210 12.91 -16.75 4.21
C PHE A 210 13.40 -17.91 5.08
N THR A 211 12.66 -18.25 6.13
CA THR A 211 12.97 -19.42 6.97
C THR A 211 12.56 -20.71 6.27
N LYS A 212 11.32 -20.80 5.77
CA LYS A 212 10.78 -22.03 5.17
C LYS A 212 11.44 -22.37 3.84
N ILE A 213 11.84 -21.37 3.05
CA ILE A 213 12.45 -21.61 1.75
C ILE A 213 13.84 -22.25 1.86
N LYS A 214 14.55 -22.11 2.99
CA LYS A 214 15.89 -22.68 3.22
C LYS A 214 15.91 -24.19 3.48
N ASP A 215 14.76 -24.82 3.71
CA ASP A 215 14.65 -26.28 3.76
C ASP A 215 15.13 -26.89 2.42
N PRO A 216 15.95 -27.94 2.37
CA PRO A 216 16.34 -28.54 1.08
C PRO A 216 15.20 -29.32 0.39
N MET A 217 14.15 -29.74 1.10
CA MET A 217 13.05 -30.51 0.50
C MET A 217 12.23 -29.64 -0.46
N PRO A 218 11.70 -30.21 -1.55
CA PRO A 218 10.69 -29.56 -2.37
C PRO A 218 9.54 -29.02 -1.53
N LYS A 219 9.00 -27.85 -1.90
CA LYS A 219 7.89 -27.25 -1.16
C LYS A 219 6.92 -26.43 -2.01
N LEU A 220 5.66 -26.43 -1.57
CA LEU A 220 4.61 -25.55 -2.04
C LEU A 220 4.18 -24.61 -0.90
N LEU A 221 4.44 -23.32 -1.06
CA LEU A 221 4.08 -22.28 -0.10
C LEU A 221 2.85 -21.50 -0.56
N PHE A 222 1.82 -21.50 0.29
CA PHE A 222 0.68 -20.60 0.21
C PHE A 222 1.02 -19.32 0.97
N TYR A 223 1.44 -18.28 0.25
CA TYR A 223 1.91 -17.01 0.81
C TYR A 223 0.80 -15.97 0.83
N ILE A 224 0.10 -15.90 1.96
CA ILE A 224 -1.09 -15.07 2.18
C ILE A 224 -0.72 -13.90 3.09
N ALA A 225 -0.54 -12.74 2.49
CA ALA A 225 -0.41 -11.49 3.23
C ALA A 225 -1.19 -10.38 2.53
N PRO A 226 -1.57 -9.30 3.23
CA PRO A 226 -2.30 -8.20 2.62
C PRO A 226 -1.49 -7.56 1.48
N THR A 227 -2.19 -6.95 0.54
CA THR A 227 -1.55 -6.15 -0.49
C THR A 227 -0.87 -4.92 0.10
N GLY A 228 0.33 -4.58 -0.36
CA GLY A 228 1.11 -3.44 0.15
C GLY A 228 2.09 -3.79 1.29
N THR A 229 2.14 -5.03 1.76
CA THR A 229 3.10 -5.48 2.80
C THR A 229 4.39 -6.07 2.22
N GLY A 230 4.80 -5.65 1.02
CA GLY A 230 6.09 -6.06 0.45
C GLY A 230 6.16 -7.49 -0.10
N LYS A 231 5.03 -8.20 -0.33
CA LYS A 231 5.02 -9.54 -0.98
C LYS A 231 5.82 -9.54 -2.29
N THR A 232 5.47 -8.65 -3.22
CA THR A 232 6.09 -8.50 -4.54
C THR A 232 7.59 -8.22 -4.48
N LEU A 233 8.12 -7.65 -3.39
CA LEU A 233 9.55 -7.40 -3.21
C LEU A 233 10.30 -8.56 -2.54
N SER A 234 9.59 -9.58 -2.01
CA SER A 234 10.20 -10.75 -1.39
C SER A 234 11.17 -11.53 -2.31
N PRO A 235 10.92 -11.65 -3.63
CA PRO A 235 11.88 -12.23 -4.59
C PRO A 235 13.30 -11.67 -4.52
N ILE A 236 13.46 -10.39 -4.18
CA ILE A 236 14.77 -9.76 -4.01
C ILE A 236 15.59 -10.45 -2.92
N GLY A 237 14.99 -10.68 -1.75
CA GLY A 237 15.66 -11.42 -0.67
C GLY A 237 15.88 -12.89 -1.02
N LEU A 238 14.92 -13.53 -1.68
CA LEU A 238 15.05 -14.93 -2.11
C LEU A 238 16.21 -15.13 -3.11
N SER A 239 16.48 -14.13 -3.95
CA SER A 239 17.56 -14.13 -4.94
C SER A 239 18.98 -14.17 -4.35
N GLU A 240 19.12 -14.09 -3.03
CA GLU A 240 20.42 -14.23 -2.34
C GLU A 240 20.97 -15.65 -2.39
N SER A 241 20.11 -16.67 -2.54
CA SER A 241 20.56 -18.06 -2.64
C SER A 241 19.84 -18.87 -3.72
N TYR A 242 18.79 -18.34 -4.31
CA TYR A 242 17.99 -19.03 -5.31
C TYR A 242 17.88 -18.19 -6.59
N LYS A 243 17.60 -18.86 -7.70
CA LYS A 243 17.18 -18.22 -8.95
C LYS A 243 15.66 -18.10 -8.96
N ILE A 244 15.12 -16.96 -9.35
CA ILE A 244 13.69 -16.71 -9.25
C ILE A 244 13.07 -16.63 -10.65
N ILE A 245 11.99 -17.38 -10.87
CA ILE A 245 11.06 -17.12 -11.97
C ILE A 245 9.83 -16.45 -11.36
N PHE A 246 9.73 -15.14 -11.56
CA PHE A 246 8.61 -14.34 -11.11
C PHE A 246 7.55 -14.27 -12.20
N VAL A 247 6.43 -14.95 -11.98
CA VAL A 247 5.25 -14.92 -12.85
C VAL A 247 4.31 -13.85 -12.34
N CYS A 248 4.01 -12.84 -13.16
CA CYS A 248 3.00 -11.84 -12.84
C CYS A 248 1.85 -11.86 -13.84
N ALA A 249 0.62 -11.77 -13.32
CA ALA A 249 -0.55 -11.59 -14.18
C ALA A 249 -0.52 -10.23 -14.89
N VAL A 250 0.15 -9.22 -14.31
CA VAL A 250 0.07 -7.84 -14.78
C VAL A 250 1.44 -7.16 -14.87
N ARG A 251 1.74 -6.67 -16.07
CA ARG A 251 3.02 -6.08 -16.51
C ARG A 251 3.65 -5.07 -15.55
N HIS A 252 2.91 -4.06 -15.12
CA HIS A 252 3.44 -2.99 -14.25
C HIS A 252 3.93 -3.50 -12.87
N VAL A 253 3.39 -4.62 -12.37
CA VAL A 253 3.89 -5.26 -11.14
C VAL A 253 5.29 -5.83 -11.37
N GLY A 254 5.48 -6.52 -12.50
CA GLY A 254 6.77 -7.04 -12.92
C GLY A 254 7.80 -5.93 -13.13
N LEU A 255 7.41 -4.82 -13.78
CA LEU A 255 8.28 -3.65 -13.95
C LEU A 255 8.69 -3.00 -12.63
N ALA A 256 7.78 -2.92 -11.65
CA ALA A 256 8.09 -2.39 -10.33
C ALA A 256 9.13 -3.26 -9.58
N LEU A 257 8.98 -4.59 -9.66
CA LEU A 257 9.99 -5.51 -9.13
C LEU A 257 11.33 -5.36 -9.85
N ALA A 258 11.31 -5.25 -11.19
CA ALA A 258 12.51 -5.07 -11.99
C ALA A 258 13.30 -3.82 -11.58
N LYS A 259 12.61 -2.68 -11.45
CA LYS A 259 13.20 -1.42 -10.99
C LYS A 259 13.86 -1.56 -9.61
N ALA A 260 13.17 -2.21 -8.68
CA ALA A 260 13.69 -2.45 -7.34
C ALA A 260 14.92 -3.38 -7.36
N ALA A 261 14.90 -4.43 -8.17
CA ALA A 261 16.02 -5.34 -8.34
C ALA A 261 17.24 -4.64 -8.98
N ILE A 262 17.05 -3.88 -10.05
CA ILE A 262 18.13 -3.12 -10.73
C ILE A 262 18.75 -2.08 -9.77
N THR A 263 17.95 -1.44 -8.92
CA THR A 263 18.40 -0.45 -7.93
C THR A 263 19.45 -0.99 -6.96
N ILE A 264 19.39 -2.29 -6.62
CA ILE A 264 20.36 -2.99 -5.78
C ILE A 264 21.27 -3.92 -6.60
N GLU A 265 21.39 -3.64 -7.90
CA GLU A 265 22.31 -4.29 -8.84
C GLU A 265 22.06 -5.80 -9.04
N LYS A 266 20.82 -6.25 -8.84
CA LYS A 266 20.41 -7.62 -9.19
C LYS A 266 20.30 -7.81 -10.69
N ARG A 267 20.63 -9.02 -11.14
CA ARG A 267 20.69 -9.40 -12.55
C ARG A 267 19.34 -9.94 -13.03
N VAL A 268 18.60 -9.10 -13.75
CA VAL A 268 17.23 -9.36 -14.20
C VAL A 268 17.16 -9.77 -15.69
N ALA A 269 16.17 -10.58 -16.05
CA ALA A 269 15.77 -10.89 -17.43
C ALA A 269 14.25 -10.80 -17.59
N PHE A 270 13.78 -10.60 -18.82
CA PHE A 270 12.36 -10.38 -19.14
C PHE A 270 11.85 -11.36 -20.20
N ALA A 271 10.72 -12.00 -19.91
CA ALA A 271 9.98 -12.87 -20.82
C ALA A 271 8.50 -12.44 -20.85
N PHE A 272 8.20 -11.37 -21.57
CA PHE A 272 6.84 -10.85 -21.77
C PHE A 272 6.41 -11.06 -23.22
N GLY A 273 5.24 -11.66 -23.43
CA GLY A 273 4.69 -11.95 -24.75
C GLY A 273 5.59 -12.84 -25.61
N CYS A 274 6.29 -13.80 -25.00
CA CYS A 274 7.19 -14.71 -25.70
C CYS A 274 6.41 -15.81 -26.42
N ASN A 275 6.78 -16.06 -27.68
CA ASN A 275 6.35 -17.24 -28.42
C ASN A 275 7.47 -18.28 -28.52
N ASP A 276 8.71 -17.88 -28.25
CA ASP A 276 9.88 -18.75 -28.19
C ASP A 276 10.90 -18.26 -27.15
N ILE A 277 11.89 -19.09 -26.84
CA ILE A 277 12.99 -18.80 -25.92
C ILE A 277 13.84 -17.62 -26.45
N ASP A 278 13.99 -17.49 -27.76
CA ASP A 278 14.74 -16.40 -28.41
C ASP A 278 14.11 -15.01 -28.20
N ASP A 279 12.87 -14.95 -27.71
CA ASP A 279 12.20 -13.68 -27.39
C ASP A 279 12.65 -13.09 -26.05
N ILE A 280 13.33 -13.87 -25.21
CA ILE A 280 13.81 -13.42 -23.89
C ILE A 280 14.83 -12.29 -24.06
N ARG A 281 14.75 -11.28 -23.18
CA ARG A 281 15.66 -10.12 -23.18
C ARG A 281 16.37 -10.00 -21.84
N LEU A 282 17.69 -9.91 -21.90
CA LEU A 282 18.55 -9.74 -20.73
C LEU A 282 18.77 -8.26 -20.45
N HIS A 283 18.70 -7.88 -19.17
CA HIS A 283 19.19 -6.58 -18.74
C HIS A 283 20.72 -6.51 -18.84
N TYR A 284 21.29 -5.31 -18.96
CA TYR A 284 22.74 -5.14 -19.12
C TYR A 284 23.57 -5.72 -17.96
N PHE A 285 23.05 -5.69 -16.73
CA PHE A 285 23.70 -6.35 -15.57
C PHE A 285 23.77 -7.88 -15.69
N SER A 286 22.87 -8.47 -16.48
CA SER A 286 22.78 -9.92 -16.72
C SER A 286 23.57 -10.35 -17.95
N ALA A 287 24.00 -9.41 -18.79
CA ALA A 287 24.73 -9.73 -20.02
C ALA A 287 26.10 -10.35 -19.70
N LYS A 288 26.30 -11.60 -20.12
CA LYS A 288 27.62 -12.25 -20.11
C LYS A 288 28.39 -11.94 -21.39
N GLU A 289 27.72 -12.12 -22.52
CA GLU A 289 28.30 -11.91 -23.85
C GLU A 289 27.62 -10.71 -24.53
N TYR A 290 28.44 -9.77 -24.98
CA TYR A 290 27.97 -8.59 -25.67
C TYR A 290 29.06 -7.99 -26.55
N SER A 291 28.64 -7.37 -27.65
CA SER A 291 29.50 -6.52 -28.46
C SER A 291 29.63 -5.14 -27.82
N LYS A 292 30.81 -4.54 -27.89
CA LYS A 292 31.06 -3.17 -27.43
C LYS A 292 30.96 -2.20 -28.60
N ASN A 293 30.42 -1.02 -28.34
CA ASN A 293 30.42 0.06 -29.30
C ASN A 293 31.86 0.57 -29.46
N THR A 294 32.38 0.55 -30.69
CA THR A 294 33.77 0.94 -30.97
C THR A 294 34.07 2.41 -30.69
N LYS A 295 33.06 3.28 -30.60
CA LYS A 295 33.22 4.71 -30.30
C LYS A 295 33.08 5.06 -28.82
N THR A 296 32.11 4.46 -28.13
CA THR A 296 31.78 4.83 -26.74
C THR A 296 32.30 3.84 -25.71
N GLY A 297 32.77 2.66 -26.13
CA GLY A 297 33.22 1.58 -25.24
C GLY A 297 32.10 0.87 -24.46
N GLY A 298 30.87 1.40 -24.51
CA GLY A 298 29.69 0.84 -23.85
C GLY A 298 29.14 -0.41 -24.54
N ILE A 299 28.22 -1.11 -23.87
CA ILE A 299 27.51 -2.27 -24.41
C ILE A 299 26.68 -1.85 -25.64
N PHE A 300 26.80 -2.58 -26.75
CA PHE A 300 26.09 -2.31 -28.01
C PHE A 300 24.99 -3.33 -28.28
N LYS A 301 25.33 -4.61 -28.47
CA LYS A 301 24.36 -5.69 -28.66
C LYS A 301 24.65 -6.80 -27.68
N VAL A 302 23.65 -7.13 -26.85
CA VAL A 302 23.68 -8.24 -25.90
C VAL A 302 23.28 -9.53 -26.60
N ASP A 303 24.02 -10.60 -26.34
CA ASP A 303 23.57 -11.95 -26.67
C ASP A 303 22.58 -12.43 -25.60
N ASN A 304 21.32 -12.58 -25.98
CA ASN A 304 20.26 -12.99 -25.07
C ASN A 304 20.14 -14.51 -24.93
N SER A 305 20.89 -15.29 -25.71
CA SER A 305 20.86 -16.75 -25.63
C SER A 305 21.58 -17.28 -24.39
N VAL A 306 22.49 -16.52 -23.78
CA VAL A 306 23.34 -16.97 -22.66
C VAL A 306 22.86 -16.39 -21.31
N GLY A 307 22.11 -17.20 -20.57
CA GLY A 307 21.39 -16.80 -19.36
C GLY A 307 22.08 -17.03 -18.02
N ASP A 308 23.34 -17.49 -18.00
CA ASP A 308 24.05 -17.96 -16.79
C ASP A 308 23.99 -17.00 -15.59
N LYS A 309 24.03 -15.70 -15.87
CA LYS A 309 24.13 -14.66 -14.85
C LYS A 309 22.77 -14.23 -14.29
N VAL A 310 21.65 -14.63 -14.90
CA VAL A 310 20.32 -14.20 -14.48
C VAL A 310 20.04 -14.67 -13.06
N GLU A 311 19.61 -13.76 -12.19
CA GLU A 311 19.15 -14.05 -10.82
C GLU A 311 17.63 -14.04 -10.73
N ILE A 312 16.98 -13.12 -11.44
CA ILE A 312 15.52 -12.96 -11.45
C ILE A 312 15.01 -12.89 -12.90
N MET A 313 14.22 -13.88 -13.31
CA MET A 313 13.49 -13.92 -14.56
C MET A 313 12.05 -13.43 -14.32
N ILE A 314 11.63 -12.35 -14.96
CA ILE A 314 10.29 -11.77 -14.83
C ILE A 314 9.49 -12.12 -16.08
N CYS A 315 8.34 -12.74 -15.91
CA CYS A 315 7.52 -13.21 -17.02
C CYS A 315 6.02 -13.07 -16.78
N ASP A 316 5.25 -13.07 -17.87
CA ASP A 316 3.80 -13.23 -17.80
C ASP A 316 3.38 -14.71 -17.76
N ILE A 317 2.09 -14.94 -17.54
CA ILE A 317 1.51 -16.28 -17.49
C ILE A 317 1.73 -17.03 -18.82
N LYS A 318 1.63 -16.36 -19.98
CA LYS A 318 1.77 -17.03 -21.29
C LYS A 318 3.20 -17.50 -21.55
N SER A 319 4.18 -16.75 -21.05
CA SER A 319 5.61 -16.92 -21.33
C SER A 319 6.32 -17.83 -20.33
N TYR A 320 5.63 -18.27 -19.27
CA TYR A 320 6.23 -19.02 -18.16
C TYR A 320 7.02 -20.26 -18.60
N LEU A 321 6.48 -21.08 -19.50
CA LEU A 321 7.17 -22.31 -19.92
C LEU A 321 8.48 -22.03 -20.68
N TYR A 322 8.54 -20.96 -21.47
CA TYR A 322 9.77 -20.54 -22.14
C TYR A 322 10.80 -20.03 -21.13
N ALA A 323 10.37 -19.18 -20.19
CA ALA A 323 11.18 -18.69 -19.09
C ALA A 323 11.75 -19.83 -18.22
N MET A 324 10.92 -20.82 -17.90
CA MET A 324 11.31 -22.00 -17.13
C MET A 324 12.38 -22.82 -17.85
N ARG A 325 12.16 -23.16 -19.13
CA ARG A 325 13.12 -23.93 -19.92
C ARG A 325 14.46 -23.21 -20.05
N TYR A 326 14.42 -21.90 -20.30
CA TYR A 326 15.62 -21.07 -20.35
C TYR A 326 16.39 -21.09 -19.03
N MET A 327 15.72 -20.89 -17.89
CA MET A 327 16.39 -20.89 -16.59
C MET A 327 16.98 -22.25 -16.22
N ILE A 328 16.28 -23.36 -16.54
CA ILE A 328 16.76 -24.73 -16.30
C ILE A 328 17.99 -25.06 -17.17
N ALA A 329 18.13 -24.47 -18.36
CA ALA A 329 19.27 -24.74 -19.23
C ALA A 329 20.62 -24.29 -18.60
N PHE A 330 20.58 -23.36 -17.66
CA PHE A 330 21.76 -22.77 -17.03
C PHE A 330 21.86 -23.01 -15.51
N ASN A 331 20.83 -23.59 -14.88
CA ASN A 331 20.76 -23.74 -13.43
C ASN A 331 20.07 -25.04 -13.02
N ASP A 332 20.47 -25.60 -11.88
CA ASP A 332 19.81 -26.76 -11.30
C ASP A 332 18.38 -26.43 -10.86
N LYS A 333 17.44 -27.36 -11.09
CA LYS A 333 16.00 -27.15 -10.87
C LYS A 333 15.68 -26.89 -9.41
N GLU A 334 16.44 -27.50 -8.51
CA GLU A 334 16.32 -27.41 -7.05
C GLU A 334 16.68 -26.00 -6.56
N ASN A 335 17.54 -25.28 -7.30
CA ASN A 335 17.98 -23.92 -6.98
C ASN A 335 17.06 -22.84 -7.59
N ILE A 336 16.00 -23.23 -8.30
CA ILE A 336 15.03 -22.32 -8.90
C ILE A 336 13.75 -22.29 -8.06
N ILE A 337 13.20 -21.10 -7.85
CA ILE A 337 11.89 -20.88 -7.24
C ILE A 337 10.93 -20.34 -8.29
N LEU A 338 9.79 -21.02 -8.45
CA LEU A 338 8.62 -20.44 -9.11
C LEU A 338 7.91 -19.54 -8.10
N TYR A 339 7.99 -18.23 -8.30
CA TYR A 339 7.22 -17.26 -7.53
C TYR A 339 6.06 -16.76 -8.40
N TRP A 340 4.85 -17.24 -8.13
CA TRP A 340 3.65 -16.83 -8.85
C TRP A 340 2.89 -15.78 -8.05
N ASP A 341 2.90 -14.54 -8.53
CA ASP A 341 2.18 -13.42 -7.92
C ASP A 341 0.76 -13.27 -8.50
N GLU A 342 -0.22 -13.18 -7.60
CA GLU A 342 -1.65 -13.11 -7.85
C GLU A 342 -2.19 -14.23 -8.78
N PRO A 343 -1.98 -15.53 -8.45
CA PRO A 343 -2.47 -16.65 -9.25
C PRO A 343 -4.00 -16.79 -9.27
N THR A 344 -4.71 -16.04 -8.43
CA THR A 344 -6.18 -16.04 -8.35
C THR A 344 -6.85 -15.13 -9.38
N ILE A 345 -6.08 -14.28 -10.08
CA ILE A 345 -6.63 -13.40 -11.12
C ILE A 345 -7.23 -14.23 -12.24
N SER A 346 -8.42 -13.84 -12.71
CA SER A 346 -9.25 -14.51 -13.72
C SER A 346 -9.88 -15.84 -13.29
N LEU A 347 -9.68 -16.27 -12.04
CA LEU A 347 -10.32 -17.49 -11.52
C LEU A 347 -11.73 -17.22 -10.97
N ASP A 348 -12.16 -15.95 -10.93
CA ASP A 348 -13.52 -15.53 -10.57
C ASP A 348 -14.53 -15.76 -11.70
N TYR A 349 -14.06 -15.96 -12.93
CA TYR A 349 -14.89 -16.29 -14.10
C TYR A 349 -15.08 -17.81 -14.23
N GLU A 350 -16.22 -18.25 -14.72
CA GLU A 350 -16.47 -19.68 -15.03
C GLU A 350 -15.53 -20.19 -16.13
N GLU A 351 -15.31 -19.37 -17.16
CA GLU A 351 -14.39 -19.63 -18.28
C GLU A 351 -13.59 -18.37 -18.62
N HIS A 352 -12.29 -18.54 -18.89
CA HIS A 352 -11.39 -17.46 -19.29
C HIS A 352 -10.24 -17.98 -20.19
N GLU A 353 -9.71 -17.15 -21.09
CA GLU A 353 -8.63 -17.56 -22.02
C GLU A 353 -7.39 -18.13 -21.29
N PHE A 354 -7.07 -17.59 -20.11
CA PHE A 354 -5.95 -18.05 -19.30
C PHE A 354 -6.15 -19.39 -18.63
N HIS A 355 -7.37 -19.89 -18.47
CA HIS A 355 -7.60 -21.15 -17.75
C HIS A 355 -6.85 -22.31 -18.42
N SER A 356 -6.91 -22.39 -19.75
CA SER A 356 -6.17 -23.38 -20.53
C SER A 356 -4.64 -23.24 -20.38
N ILE A 357 -4.15 -22.00 -20.34
CA ILE A 357 -2.72 -21.68 -20.21
C ILE A 357 -2.21 -22.02 -18.82
N ILE A 358 -2.95 -21.65 -17.77
CA ILE A 358 -2.66 -21.96 -16.36
C ILE A 358 -2.55 -23.47 -16.18
N LYS A 359 -3.52 -24.23 -16.71
CA LYS A 359 -3.50 -25.69 -16.64
C LYS A 359 -2.27 -26.27 -17.33
N ASN A 360 -2.00 -25.86 -18.57
CA ASN A 360 -0.83 -26.32 -19.31
C ASN A 360 0.51 -25.94 -18.63
N ASN A 361 0.59 -24.74 -18.04
CA ASN A 361 1.75 -24.30 -17.27
C ASN A 361 1.96 -25.18 -16.03
N TRP A 362 0.88 -25.47 -15.30
CA TRP A 362 0.95 -26.30 -14.11
C TRP A 362 1.37 -27.73 -14.47
N GLU A 363 0.71 -28.36 -15.44
CA GLU A 363 1.01 -29.72 -15.90
C GLU A 363 2.47 -29.88 -16.36
N LYS A 364 3.01 -28.91 -17.12
CA LYS A 364 4.37 -28.96 -17.67
C LYS A 364 5.44 -28.35 -16.76
N ASN A 365 5.07 -27.81 -15.60
CA ASN A 365 6.03 -27.27 -14.64
C ASN A 365 7.04 -28.34 -14.19
N MET A 366 8.32 -27.96 -14.12
CA MET A 366 9.43 -28.82 -13.66
C MET A 366 10.07 -28.31 -12.36
N ILE A 367 9.65 -27.14 -11.86
CA ILE A 367 10.20 -26.49 -10.67
C ILE A 367 9.41 -26.93 -9.44
N ALA A 368 10.11 -27.53 -8.48
CA ALA A 368 9.49 -28.14 -7.30
C ALA A 368 9.31 -27.17 -6.13
N ASN A 369 10.08 -26.07 -6.09
CA ASN A 369 9.95 -24.99 -5.10
C ASN A 369 9.00 -23.91 -5.62
N ILE A 370 7.76 -23.93 -5.13
CA ILE A 370 6.68 -23.07 -5.63
C ILE A 370 6.17 -22.17 -4.51
N VAL A 371 6.07 -20.87 -4.80
CA VAL A 371 5.42 -19.86 -3.95
C VAL A 371 4.20 -19.32 -4.70
N LEU A 372 3.01 -19.60 -4.20
CA LEU A 372 1.77 -18.97 -4.65
C LEU A 372 1.52 -17.76 -3.74
N SER A 373 1.49 -16.55 -4.29
CA SER A 373 1.40 -15.28 -3.55
C SER A 373 0.10 -14.55 -3.88
N SER A 374 -0.88 -14.53 -2.99
CA SER A 374 -2.05 -13.64 -3.10
C SER A 374 -2.72 -13.44 -1.74
N ALA A 375 -3.40 -12.29 -1.58
CA ALA A 375 -4.17 -11.99 -0.38
C ALA A 375 -5.42 -12.87 -0.23
N THR A 376 -5.91 -13.46 -1.32
CA THR A 376 -7.16 -14.25 -1.34
C THR A 376 -6.94 -15.68 -1.83
N LEU A 377 -5.76 -16.25 -1.56
CA LEU A 377 -5.59 -17.69 -1.82
C LEU A 377 -6.57 -18.49 -0.96
N PRO A 378 -7.17 -19.54 -1.53
CA PRO A 378 -7.92 -20.52 -0.77
C PRO A 378 -7.08 -21.16 0.34
N THR A 379 -7.75 -21.66 1.37
CA THR A 379 -7.09 -22.38 2.47
C THR A 379 -6.55 -23.74 2.01
N ILE A 380 -5.62 -24.31 2.79
CA ILE A 380 -5.09 -25.67 2.55
C ILE A 380 -6.24 -26.70 2.48
N GLU A 381 -7.26 -26.55 3.33
CA GLU A 381 -8.41 -27.45 3.37
C GLU A 381 -9.28 -27.36 2.12
N GLU A 382 -9.36 -26.18 1.51
CA GLU A 382 -10.05 -25.92 0.24
C GLU A 382 -9.21 -26.36 -0.98
N MET A 383 -7.92 -26.66 -0.83
CA MET A 383 -6.97 -26.89 -1.94
C MET A 383 -6.47 -28.34 -2.05
N LYS A 384 -7.28 -29.31 -1.60
CA LYS A 384 -6.88 -30.72 -1.49
C LYS A 384 -6.38 -31.32 -2.81
N GLU A 385 -7.07 -31.08 -3.91
CA GLU A 385 -6.73 -31.65 -5.22
C GLU A 385 -5.39 -31.10 -5.73
N THR A 386 -5.20 -29.79 -5.71
CA THR A 386 -3.94 -29.13 -6.08
C THR A 386 -2.76 -29.62 -5.24
N ILE A 387 -2.96 -29.75 -3.93
CA ILE A 387 -1.93 -30.26 -3.01
C ILE A 387 -1.60 -31.72 -3.33
N SER A 388 -2.61 -32.54 -3.64
CA SER A 388 -2.42 -33.94 -4.01
C SER A 388 -1.61 -34.06 -5.30
N ASN A 389 -1.95 -33.31 -6.35
CA ASN A 389 -1.19 -33.27 -7.61
C ASN A 389 0.27 -32.87 -7.36
N TYR A 390 0.49 -31.80 -6.60
CA TYR A 390 1.84 -31.34 -6.26
C TYR A 390 2.65 -32.43 -5.53
N LYS A 391 2.07 -33.06 -4.51
CA LYS A 391 2.72 -34.14 -3.75
C LYS A 391 3.03 -35.34 -4.61
N MET A 392 2.12 -35.73 -5.51
CA MET A 392 2.34 -36.85 -6.43
C MET A 392 3.51 -36.59 -7.38
N ARG A 393 3.69 -35.34 -7.82
CA ARG A 393 4.74 -34.95 -8.78
C ARG A 393 6.09 -34.68 -8.14
N PHE A 394 6.12 -34.07 -6.96
CA PHE A 394 7.35 -33.53 -6.37
C PHE A 394 7.67 -34.07 -4.96
N GLY A 395 6.75 -34.80 -4.31
CA GLY A 395 6.97 -35.37 -2.98
C GLY A 395 7.22 -34.34 -1.86
N GLY A 396 6.86 -33.07 -2.09
CA GLY A 396 7.28 -31.94 -1.25
C GLY A 396 6.37 -31.59 -0.08
N ASN A 397 6.89 -30.73 0.80
CA ASN A 397 6.21 -30.18 1.96
C ASN A 397 5.25 -29.05 1.59
N ILE A 398 4.13 -28.94 2.33
CA ILE A 398 3.16 -27.87 2.16
C ILE A 398 3.26 -26.90 3.33
N HIS A 399 3.38 -25.62 3.05
CA HIS A 399 3.40 -24.57 4.06
C HIS A 399 2.37 -23.49 3.74
N SER A 400 1.68 -22.97 4.75
CA SER A 400 0.86 -21.78 4.63
C SER A 400 1.40 -20.70 5.54
N ILE A 401 1.77 -19.59 4.93
CA ILE A 401 2.25 -18.39 5.61
C ILE A 401 1.09 -17.41 5.59
N LYS A 402 0.58 -17.05 6.77
CA LYS A 402 -0.55 -16.12 6.89
C LYS A 402 -0.14 -14.93 7.74
N ASN A 403 -0.29 -13.74 7.19
CA ASN A 403 -0.20 -12.50 7.96
C ASN A 403 -1.48 -11.68 7.84
N TYR A 404 -1.81 -10.99 8.92
CA TYR A 404 -3.00 -10.18 9.03
C TYR A 404 -2.56 -8.80 9.51
N ASP A 405 -2.73 -7.78 8.66
CA ASP A 405 -2.52 -6.39 9.03
C ASP A 405 -3.88 -5.69 9.07
N TYR A 406 -4.36 -5.44 10.29
CA TYR A 406 -5.60 -4.72 10.59
C TYR A 406 -5.36 -3.56 11.56
N SER A 407 -4.11 -3.07 11.59
CA SER A 407 -3.66 -1.92 12.37
C SER A 407 -4.36 -0.62 11.96
N LYS A 408 -5.01 -0.62 10.80
CA LYS A 408 -5.80 0.50 10.29
C LYS A 408 -7.29 0.31 10.57
N SER A 409 -7.97 1.42 10.82
CA SER A 409 -9.41 1.48 11.01
C SER A 409 -10.04 2.10 9.76
N ILE A 410 -10.78 1.31 8.99
CA ILE A 410 -11.53 1.78 7.82
C ILE A 410 -13.01 1.64 8.13
N SER A 411 -13.77 2.73 8.06
CA SER A 411 -15.20 2.71 8.36
C SER A 411 -15.98 2.18 7.16
N LEU A 412 -16.77 1.13 7.36
CA LEU A 412 -17.78 0.67 6.41
C LEU A 412 -19.05 1.49 6.60
N ILE A 413 -19.47 2.20 5.58
CA ILE A 413 -20.64 3.08 5.62
C ILE A 413 -21.72 2.47 4.72
N ASN A 414 -22.89 2.23 5.30
CA ASN A 414 -24.03 1.70 4.55
C ASN A 414 -24.70 2.78 3.67
N ARG A 415 -25.71 2.37 2.90
CA ARG A 415 -26.42 3.29 1.99
C ARG A 415 -27.04 4.48 2.71
N ASP A 416 -27.49 4.27 3.94
CA ASP A 416 -28.20 5.26 4.74
C ASP A 416 -27.24 6.14 5.58
N GLY A 417 -25.92 5.97 5.42
CA GLY A 417 -24.90 6.83 6.01
C GLY A 417 -24.49 6.46 7.43
N TYR A 418 -24.76 5.23 7.89
CA TYR A 418 -24.34 4.72 9.19
C TYR A 418 -23.09 3.82 9.09
N SER A 419 -22.27 3.84 10.14
CA SER A 419 -21.09 2.96 10.28
C SER A 419 -21.51 1.53 10.63
N GLU A 420 -21.03 0.55 9.89
CA GLU A 420 -21.34 -0.87 10.00
C GLU A 420 -20.26 -1.62 10.77
N ALA A 421 -20.72 -2.53 11.62
CA ALA A 421 -19.88 -3.38 12.46
C ALA A 421 -20.66 -4.67 12.75
N PRO A 422 -19.98 -5.79 13.10
CA PRO A 422 -20.65 -7.07 13.29
C PRO A 422 -21.86 -7.05 14.23
N HIS A 423 -21.85 -6.21 15.28
CA HIS A 423 -22.96 -6.14 16.25
C HIS A 423 -24.25 -5.50 15.71
N TYR A 424 -24.22 -4.86 14.52
CA TYR A 424 -25.41 -4.34 13.84
C TYR A 424 -26.04 -5.36 12.87
N ASN A 425 -25.37 -6.47 12.56
CA ASN A 425 -25.78 -7.36 11.47
C ASN A 425 -27.04 -8.19 11.77
N SER A 426 -27.27 -8.57 13.04
CA SER A 426 -28.38 -9.44 13.40
C SER A 426 -28.75 -9.35 14.88
N ASN A 427 -30.05 -9.38 15.15
CA ASN A 427 -30.59 -9.56 16.51
C ASN A 427 -30.50 -11.01 17.01
N VAL A 428 -30.17 -11.98 16.15
CA VAL A 428 -30.01 -13.39 16.52
C VAL A 428 -28.56 -13.66 16.91
N TYR A 429 -28.33 -14.03 18.17
CA TYR A 429 -26.98 -14.20 18.70
C TYR A 429 -26.16 -15.28 17.97
N LYS A 430 -26.82 -16.38 17.55
CA LYS A 430 -26.17 -17.47 16.81
C LYS A 430 -25.51 -16.98 15.52
N ASN A 431 -26.19 -16.12 14.76
CA ASN A 431 -25.67 -15.56 13.51
C ASN A 431 -24.40 -14.73 13.76
N ILE A 432 -24.39 -13.96 14.85
CA ILE A 432 -23.23 -13.15 15.26
C ILE A 432 -22.04 -14.03 15.62
N VAL A 433 -22.26 -15.12 16.34
CA VAL A 433 -21.21 -16.09 16.66
C VAL A 433 -20.65 -16.73 15.38
N GLU A 434 -21.48 -17.01 14.38
CA GLU A 434 -21.04 -17.50 13.07
C GLU A 434 -20.24 -16.44 12.30
N SER A 435 -20.69 -15.18 12.27
CA SER A 435 -19.92 -14.06 11.70
C SER A 435 -18.56 -13.91 12.38
N VAL A 436 -18.51 -13.98 13.72
CA VAL A 436 -17.25 -13.88 14.48
C VAL A 436 -16.32 -15.04 14.13
N LYS A 437 -16.79 -16.28 14.05
CA LYS A 437 -15.98 -17.43 13.62
C LYS A 437 -15.40 -17.23 12.23
N TYR A 438 -16.20 -16.70 11.31
CA TYR A 438 -15.75 -16.37 9.96
C TYR A 438 -14.65 -15.30 9.99
N ILE A 439 -14.83 -14.21 10.74
CA ILE A 439 -13.83 -13.14 10.89
C ILE A 439 -12.56 -13.66 11.59
N GLU A 440 -12.67 -14.56 12.57
CA GLU A 440 -11.51 -15.20 13.23
C GLU A 440 -10.66 -16.02 12.23
N SER A 441 -11.30 -16.67 11.26
CA SER A 441 -10.61 -17.38 10.17
C SER A 441 -10.00 -16.44 9.12
N ASN A 442 -10.62 -15.28 8.91
CA ASN A 442 -10.25 -14.25 7.94
C ASN A 442 -9.99 -12.90 8.61
N LYS A 443 -8.97 -12.84 9.47
CA LYS A 443 -8.69 -11.65 10.31
C LYS A 443 -8.39 -10.37 9.51
N THR A 444 -8.14 -10.44 8.20
CA THR A 444 -8.02 -9.26 7.33
C THR A 444 -9.30 -8.40 7.36
N ILE A 445 -10.46 -9.00 7.60
CA ILE A 445 -11.75 -8.28 7.69
C ILE A 445 -11.77 -7.31 8.87
N LEU A 446 -11.02 -7.57 9.95
CA LEU A 446 -10.90 -6.65 11.09
C LEU A 446 -10.45 -5.25 10.69
N ARG A 447 -9.74 -5.11 9.57
CA ARG A 447 -9.32 -3.81 9.02
C ARG A 447 -10.50 -2.91 8.65
N TYR A 448 -11.62 -3.51 8.25
CA TYR A 448 -12.84 -2.82 7.81
C TYR A 448 -13.89 -2.67 8.93
N ILE A 449 -13.52 -3.04 10.16
CA ILE A 449 -14.33 -2.76 11.33
C ILE A 449 -13.78 -1.49 11.98
N ASP A 450 -14.65 -0.48 12.10
CA ASP A 450 -14.31 0.79 12.71
C ASP A 450 -13.94 0.59 14.20
N LEU A 451 -12.76 1.08 14.58
CA LEU A 451 -12.26 1.05 15.94
C LEU A 451 -13.18 1.81 16.90
N GLU A 452 -13.78 2.91 16.46
CA GLU A 452 -14.69 3.70 17.30
C GLU A 452 -15.94 2.89 17.69
N GLU A 453 -16.48 2.13 16.74
CA GLU A 453 -17.60 1.21 17.01
C GLU A 453 -17.19 0.04 17.91
N CYS A 454 -15.96 -0.47 17.77
CA CYS A 454 -15.42 -1.46 18.70
C CYS A 454 -15.32 -0.91 20.13
N ILE A 455 -14.80 0.31 20.29
CA ILE A 455 -14.63 0.97 21.59
C ILE A 455 -15.98 1.21 22.27
N LYS A 456 -16.96 1.75 21.54
CA LYS A 456 -18.33 1.94 22.06
C LYS A 456 -18.93 0.64 22.59
N PHE A 457 -18.78 -0.45 21.82
CA PHE A 457 -19.23 -1.77 22.22
C PHE A 457 -18.51 -2.28 23.48
N ILE A 458 -17.17 -2.26 23.47
CA ILE A 458 -16.34 -2.70 24.60
C ILE A 458 -16.73 -1.96 25.88
N LYS A 459 -16.88 -0.63 25.80
CA LYS A 459 -17.23 0.24 26.92
C LYS A 459 -18.60 -0.11 27.50
N TYR A 460 -19.60 -0.31 26.64
CA TYR A 460 -20.95 -0.67 27.09
C TYR A 460 -20.98 -2.04 27.78
N VAL A 461 -20.37 -3.04 27.15
CA VAL A 461 -20.34 -4.42 27.67
C VAL A 461 -19.57 -4.52 28.99
N ASN A 462 -18.46 -3.81 29.14
CA ASN A 462 -17.68 -3.82 30.38
C ASN A 462 -18.40 -3.12 31.53
N ARG A 463 -18.95 -1.92 31.29
CA ARG A 463 -19.70 -1.17 32.32
C ARG A 463 -20.90 -1.91 32.86
N LYS A 464 -21.61 -2.63 31.98
CA LYS A 464 -22.78 -3.45 32.33
C LYS A 464 -22.42 -4.89 32.71
N LYS A 465 -21.14 -5.29 32.61
CA LYS A 465 -20.63 -6.65 32.87
C LYS A 465 -21.48 -7.72 32.16
N LEU A 466 -21.69 -7.56 30.85
CA LEU A 466 -22.58 -8.42 30.04
C LEU A 466 -21.89 -9.69 29.49
N TYR A 467 -20.64 -9.93 29.86
CA TYR A 467 -19.87 -11.11 29.47
C TYR A 467 -20.09 -12.30 30.41
N LYS A 468 -19.85 -13.53 29.92
CA LYS A 468 -20.05 -14.79 30.65
C LYS A 468 -19.17 -14.97 31.89
N ASN A 469 -17.93 -14.47 31.85
CA ASN A 469 -16.92 -14.69 32.89
C ASN A 469 -16.10 -13.40 33.12
N SER A 470 -15.70 -13.12 34.37
CA SER A 470 -14.89 -11.95 34.75
C SER A 470 -13.51 -11.89 34.11
N ILE A 471 -12.97 -13.01 33.59
CA ILE A 471 -11.69 -13.00 32.82
C ILE A 471 -11.74 -12.07 31.61
N TYR A 472 -12.95 -11.76 31.12
CA TYR A 472 -13.18 -10.88 29.99
C TYR A 472 -13.30 -9.41 30.39
N SER A 473 -13.05 -9.04 31.66
CA SER A 473 -12.93 -7.64 32.05
C SER A 473 -11.68 -7.01 31.42
N ILE A 474 -11.68 -5.68 31.27
CA ILE A 474 -10.54 -4.96 30.69
C ILE A 474 -9.24 -5.23 31.47
N ASP A 475 -9.31 -5.18 32.81
CA ASP A 475 -8.12 -5.28 33.66
C ASP A 475 -7.49 -6.67 33.67
N GLU A 476 -8.32 -7.73 33.60
CA GLU A 476 -7.88 -9.13 33.54
C GLU A 476 -7.38 -9.52 32.14
N TYR A 477 -8.05 -9.01 31.09
CA TYR A 477 -7.69 -9.32 29.72
C TYR A 477 -6.38 -8.64 29.29
N PHE A 478 -6.22 -7.36 29.62
CA PHE A 478 -5.01 -6.60 29.32
C PHE A 478 -4.12 -6.54 30.56
N VAL A 479 -3.16 -7.45 30.68
CA VAL A 479 -2.21 -7.45 31.80
C VAL A 479 -1.38 -6.17 31.79
N ASN A 480 -0.71 -5.87 30.66
CA ASN A 480 0.12 -4.68 30.51
C ASN A 480 -0.56 -3.65 29.59
N ILE A 481 -0.34 -2.36 29.87
CA ILE A 481 -0.87 -1.29 29.01
C ILE A 481 -0.28 -1.31 27.60
N GLU A 482 0.92 -1.87 27.43
CA GLU A 482 1.59 -1.97 26.15
C GLU A 482 0.91 -2.99 25.23
N ASP A 483 0.18 -3.94 25.80
CA ASP A 483 -0.57 -4.94 25.03
C ASP A 483 -1.78 -4.29 24.35
N ILE A 484 -2.23 -3.13 24.85
CA ILE A 484 -3.31 -2.32 24.29
C ILE A 484 -2.86 -1.65 22.98
N THR A 485 -3.05 -2.38 21.90
CA THR A 485 -2.85 -1.94 20.51
C THR A 485 -4.18 -1.96 19.75
N ILE A 486 -4.25 -1.30 18.59
CA ILE A 486 -5.44 -1.33 17.71
C ILE A 486 -5.87 -2.78 17.42
N ASP A 487 -4.89 -3.63 17.14
CA ASP A 487 -5.12 -5.04 16.84
C ASP A 487 -5.72 -5.78 18.03
N SER A 488 -5.14 -5.59 19.22
CA SER A 488 -5.62 -6.23 20.44
C SER A 488 -7.03 -5.76 20.85
N ILE A 489 -7.38 -4.49 20.62
CA ILE A 489 -8.71 -3.94 20.91
C ILE A 489 -9.76 -4.60 19.99
N LYS A 490 -9.45 -4.73 18.69
CA LYS A 490 -10.33 -5.40 17.74
C LYS A 490 -10.49 -6.89 18.04
N LEU A 491 -9.42 -7.58 18.44
CA LEU A 491 -9.49 -8.97 18.89
C LEU A 491 -10.34 -9.11 20.16
N TYR A 492 -10.13 -8.23 21.14
CA TYR A 492 -10.92 -8.20 22.37
C TYR A 492 -12.40 -7.96 22.09
N TYR A 493 -12.73 -7.06 21.15
CA TYR A 493 -14.10 -6.87 20.66
C TYR A 493 -14.74 -8.17 20.15
N LEU A 494 -14.04 -8.97 19.32
CA LEU A 494 -14.54 -10.26 18.85
C LEU A 494 -14.75 -11.26 20.00
N ILE A 495 -13.82 -11.28 20.96
CA ILE A 495 -13.91 -12.14 22.15
C ILE A 495 -15.16 -11.78 22.97
N LEU A 496 -15.44 -10.50 23.18
CA LEU A 496 -16.64 -10.05 23.87
C LEU A 496 -17.91 -10.45 23.12
N LEU A 497 -17.96 -10.27 21.80
CA LEU A 497 -19.10 -10.70 20.97
C LEU A 497 -19.40 -12.19 21.14
N LYS A 498 -18.37 -13.04 21.17
CA LYS A 498 -18.51 -14.50 21.32
C LYS A 498 -18.91 -14.95 22.72
N ASN A 499 -18.80 -14.06 23.72
CA ASN A 499 -18.93 -14.40 25.14
C ASN A 499 -19.97 -13.54 25.89
N ILE A 500 -21.05 -13.14 25.22
CA ILE A 500 -22.19 -12.48 25.88
C ILE A 500 -22.98 -13.50 26.72
N LYS A 501 -23.48 -13.09 27.89
CA LYS A 501 -24.12 -13.98 28.90
C LYS A 501 -25.20 -14.90 28.34
N ASN A 502 -26.18 -14.35 27.62
CA ASN A 502 -27.31 -15.09 27.06
C ASN A 502 -27.98 -14.29 25.92
N GLU A 503 -28.90 -14.93 25.21
CA GLU A 503 -29.60 -14.34 24.05
C GLU A 503 -30.50 -13.16 24.42
N LYS A 504 -31.05 -13.13 25.64
CA LYS A 504 -31.87 -12.00 26.12
C LYS A 504 -31.04 -10.74 26.30
N GLU A 505 -29.86 -10.87 26.91
CA GLU A 505 -28.90 -9.76 27.03
C GLU A 505 -28.39 -9.31 25.66
N TRP A 506 -28.21 -10.24 24.72
CA TRP A 506 -27.87 -9.89 23.34
C TRP A 506 -28.98 -9.04 22.68
N LEU A 507 -30.24 -9.43 22.82
CA LEU A 507 -31.36 -8.67 22.26
C LEU A 507 -31.44 -7.24 22.84
N ASN A 508 -31.27 -7.10 24.15
CA ASN A 508 -31.21 -5.79 24.81
C ASN A 508 -30.06 -4.94 24.28
N LEU A 509 -28.88 -5.54 24.13
CA LEU A 509 -27.70 -4.89 23.57
C LEU A 509 -27.96 -4.44 22.14
N TYR A 510 -28.47 -5.34 21.29
CA TYR A 510 -28.75 -5.05 19.89
C TYR A 510 -29.72 -3.87 19.74
N ASN A 511 -30.80 -3.85 20.54
CA ASN A 511 -31.77 -2.76 20.53
C ASN A 511 -31.12 -1.44 20.97
N TYR A 512 -30.34 -1.46 22.05
CA TYR A 512 -29.62 -0.28 22.53
C TYR A 512 -28.70 0.31 21.46
N PHE A 513 -27.89 -0.52 20.79
CA PHE A 513 -26.97 -0.05 19.74
C PHE A 513 -27.71 0.41 18.49
N SER A 514 -28.79 -0.28 18.11
CA SER A 514 -29.62 0.10 16.95
C SER A 514 -30.32 1.44 17.15
N GLU A 515 -30.85 1.71 18.35
CA GLU A 515 -31.53 2.97 18.69
C GLU A 515 -30.56 4.14 18.87
N ASN A 516 -29.39 3.90 19.46
CA ASN A 516 -28.39 4.95 19.72
C ASN A 516 -27.38 5.13 18.57
N ARG A 517 -27.67 4.52 17.41
CA ARG A 517 -26.79 4.59 16.24
C ARG A 517 -26.75 6.01 15.70
N LYS A 518 -25.53 6.53 15.50
CA LYS A 518 -25.34 7.88 14.95
C LYS A 518 -25.10 7.80 13.45
N GLN A 519 -25.86 8.58 12.69
CA GLN A 519 -25.63 8.75 11.27
C GLN A 519 -24.33 9.55 11.06
N VAL A 520 -23.37 8.99 10.33
CA VAL A 520 -22.07 9.61 10.06
C VAL A 520 -22.21 10.67 8.97
N TYR A 521 -22.92 10.33 7.90
CA TYR A 521 -23.17 11.24 6.78
C TYR A 521 -24.67 11.30 6.47
N LYS A 522 -25.20 12.51 6.28
CA LYS A 522 -26.61 12.71 5.89
C LYS A 522 -26.91 12.08 4.52
N SER A 523 -25.96 12.20 3.59
CA SER A 523 -26.00 11.61 2.26
C SER A 523 -24.59 11.23 1.83
N THR A 524 -24.49 10.21 0.98
CA THR A 524 -23.25 9.76 0.31
C THR A 524 -23.45 9.58 -1.19
N THR A 525 -24.52 10.15 -1.75
CA THR A 525 -24.94 9.91 -3.14
C THR A 525 -24.38 10.95 -4.10
N TYR A 526 -24.36 12.21 -3.69
CA TYR A 526 -24.05 13.36 -4.54
C TYR A 526 -22.55 13.66 -4.53
N ILE A 527 -21.77 12.70 -5.04
CA ILE A 527 -20.31 12.68 -4.93
C ILE A 527 -19.60 13.81 -5.68
N SER A 528 -20.24 14.44 -6.66
CA SER A 528 -19.67 15.59 -7.38
C SER A 528 -20.08 16.93 -6.79
N THR A 529 -21.02 16.98 -5.83
CA THR A 529 -21.63 18.23 -5.33
C THR A 529 -21.66 18.29 -3.80
N SER A 530 -22.83 18.21 -3.17
CA SER A 530 -23.01 18.44 -1.73
C SER A 530 -22.26 17.44 -0.86
N ASP A 531 -21.98 16.23 -1.35
CA ASP A 531 -21.31 15.21 -0.56
C ASP A 531 -19.79 15.16 -0.84
N ALA A 532 -19.29 15.95 -1.80
CA ALA A 532 -17.89 15.94 -2.23
C ALA A 532 -16.92 16.23 -1.07
N TYR A 533 -17.30 17.13 -0.16
CA TYR A 533 -16.46 17.55 0.97
C TYR A 533 -16.08 16.39 1.91
N THR A 534 -16.89 15.33 1.91
CA THR A 534 -16.68 14.16 2.75
C THR A 534 -15.54 13.27 2.24
N LEU A 535 -15.01 13.54 1.04
CA LEU A 535 -13.88 12.85 0.44
C LEU A 535 -12.60 13.66 0.70
N VAL A 536 -11.87 13.25 1.73
CA VAL A 536 -10.69 13.93 2.27
C VAL A 536 -9.42 13.15 1.93
N ASN A 537 -8.27 13.83 1.87
CA ASN A 537 -6.92 13.26 1.61
C ASN A 537 -6.72 12.58 0.23
N GLY A 538 -7.69 11.80 -0.27
CA GLY A 538 -7.82 11.24 -1.62
C GLY A 538 -6.65 10.42 -2.16
N PRO A 539 -6.79 9.85 -3.36
CA PRO A 539 -7.95 9.88 -4.26
C PRO A 539 -9.03 8.86 -3.88
N THR A 540 -10.20 8.96 -4.51
CA THR A 540 -11.35 8.06 -4.30
C THR A 540 -11.56 7.13 -5.50
N ILE A 541 -11.97 5.88 -5.27
CA ILE A 541 -12.41 4.97 -6.34
C ILE A 541 -13.90 4.65 -6.23
N TYR A 542 -14.61 4.63 -7.37
CA TYR A 542 -15.99 4.16 -7.49
C TYR A 542 -16.01 2.92 -8.38
N ILE A 543 -16.36 1.77 -7.80
CA ILE A 543 -16.42 0.49 -8.50
C ILE A 543 -17.87 0.22 -8.90
N THR A 544 -18.11 -0.05 -10.18
CA THR A 544 -19.44 -0.32 -10.76
C THR A 544 -19.30 -1.00 -12.12
N GLN A 545 -20.25 -1.85 -12.50
CA GLN A 545 -20.34 -2.34 -13.88
C GLN A 545 -20.93 -1.28 -14.82
N GLU A 546 -21.82 -0.41 -14.33
CA GLU A 546 -22.42 0.69 -15.10
C GLU A 546 -21.57 1.98 -15.06
N VAL A 547 -20.30 1.89 -15.47
CA VAL A 547 -19.32 3.01 -15.43
C VAL A 547 -19.86 4.29 -16.08
N ASN A 548 -20.43 4.18 -17.28
CA ASN A 548 -20.94 5.33 -18.03
C ASN A 548 -22.08 6.04 -17.28
N LYS A 549 -22.98 5.28 -16.65
CA LYS A 549 -24.15 5.81 -15.94
C LYS A 549 -23.75 6.65 -14.74
N ILE A 550 -22.74 6.22 -13.99
CA ILE A 550 -22.20 6.99 -12.86
C ILE A 550 -21.50 8.25 -13.37
N GLY A 551 -20.74 8.16 -14.48
CA GLY A 551 -20.17 9.33 -15.14
C GLY A 551 -21.22 10.37 -15.53
N TYR A 552 -22.26 9.96 -16.24
CA TYR A 552 -23.38 10.85 -16.61
C TYR A 552 -24.09 11.44 -15.38
N PHE A 553 -24.31 10.63 -14.36
CA PHE A 553 -24.90 11.10 -13.10
C PHE A 553 -24.07 12.21 -12.45
N CYS A 554 -22.73 12.10 -12.43
CA CYS A 554 -21.85 13.14 -11.89
C CYS A 554 -21.99 14.48 -12.63
N ILE A 555 -22.10 14.45 -13.96
CA ILE A 555 -22.29 15.65 -14.79
C ILE A 555 -23.67 16.25 -14.54
N GLN A 556 -24.72 15.43 -14.57
CA GLN A 556 -26.11 15.86 -14.35
C GLN A 556 -26.29 16.53 -12.99
N CYS A 557 -25.72 15.95 -11.93
CA CYS A 557 -25.80 16.53 -10.58
C CYS A 557 -25.13 17.90 -10.47
N MET A 558 -24.06 18.14 -11.23
CA MET A 558 -23.33 19.40 -11.19
C MET A 558 -24.15 20.55 -11.79
N ASN A 559 -25.15 20.23 -12.62
CA ASN A 559 -26.08 21.17 -13.26
C ASN A 559 -25.34 22.37 -13.89
N ILE A 560 -24.36 22.05 -14.75
CA ILE A 560 -23.53 23.06 -15.41
C ILE A 560 -24.40 23.82 -16.43
N PRO A 561 -24.44 25.18 -16.38
CA PRO A 561 -25.18 25.99 -17.32
C PRO A 561 -24.83 25.69 -18.79
N SER A 562 -25.86 25.67 -19.65
CA SER A 562 -25.71 25.30 -21.06
C SER A 562 -24.74 26.19 -21.83
N ASN A 563 -24.65 27.48 -21.50
CA ASN A 563 -23.69 28.39 -22.13
C ASN A 563 -22.22 27.97 -21.87
N ILE A 564 -21.90 27.53 -20.66
CA ILE A 564 -20.55 27.06 -20.31
C ILE A 564 -20.27 25.73 -21.03
N LEU A 565 -21.25 24.83 -21.08
CA LEU A 565 -21.12 23.57 -21.82
C LEU A 565 -20.94 23.82 -23.32
N GLU A 566 -21.69 24.75 -23.91
CA GLU A 566 -21.56 25.13 -25.32
C GLU A 566 -20.19 25.70 -25.63
N ASP A 567 -19.65 26.57 -24.78
CA ASP A 567 -18.32 27.16 -24.96
C ASP A 567 -17.23 26.09 -24.87
N ILE A 568 -17.28 25.23 -23.85
CA ILE A 568 -16.37 24.08 -23.71
C ILE A 568 -16.48 23.15 -24.92
N THR A 569 -17.70 22.82 -25.35
CA THR A 569 -17.94 21.92 -26.48
C THR A 569 -17.46 22.54 -27.80
N LYS A 570 -17.65 23.85 -28.02
CA LYS A 570 -17.10 24.57 -29.17
C LYS A 570 -15.58 24.48 -29.21
N THR A 571 -14.92 24.73 -28.08
CA THR A 571 -13.46 24.63 -28.00
C THR A 571 -12.97 23.19 -28.19
N ILE A 572 -13.66 22.19 -27.62
CA ILE A 572 -13.36 20.77 -27.83
C ILE A 572 -13.50 20.40 -29.32
N ASN A 573 -14.55 20.86 -30.00
CA ASN A 573 -14.76 20.60 -31.43
C ASN A 573 -13.68 21.25 -32.30
N ILE A 574 -13.33 22.52 -32.04
CA ILE A 574 -12.23 23.21 -32.73
C ILE A 574 -10.92 22.43 -32.56
N ASN A 575 -10.61 22.03 -31.34
CA ASN A 575 -9.42 21.23 -31.05
C ASN A 575 -9.47 19.87 -31.75
N SER A 576 -10.62 19.19 -31.75
CA SER A 576 -10.82 17.91 -32.44
C SER A 576 -10.59 18.02 -33.95
N ASP A 577 -11.00 19.12 -34.59
CA ASP A 577 -10.77 19.36 -36.01
C ASP A 577 -9.29 19.66 -36.32
N ILE A 578 -8.61 20.41 -35.45
CA ILE A 578 -7.16 20.61 -35.52
C ILE A 578 -6.43 19.25 -35.40
N ASN A 579 -6.88 18.38 -34.51
CA ASN A 579 -6.28 17.05 -34.31
C ASN A 579 -6.44 16.13 -35.51
N LYS A 580 -7.61 16.09 -36.14
CA LYS A 580 -7.81 15.32 -37.39
C LYS A 580 -6.79 15.74 -38.45
N LYS A 581 -6.56 17.05 -38.60
CA LYS A 581 -5.54 17.58 -39.53
C LYS A 581 -4.11 17.19 -39.11
N ILE A 582 -3.80 17.22 -37.81
CA ILE A 582 -2.51 16.76 -37.29
C ILE A 582 -2.29 15.29 -37.61
N LEU A 583 -3.29 14.42 -37.39
CA LEU A 583 -3.19 12.98 -37.65
C LEU A 583 -3.01 12.66 -39.13
N GLU A 584 -3.75 13.34 -40.02
CA GLU A 584 -3.53 13.22 -41.46
C GLU A 584 -2.11 13.63 -41.86
N MET A 585 -1.60 14.73 -41.27
CA MET A 585 -0.24 15.19 -41.53
C MET A 585 0.83 14.27 -40.93
N GLU A 586 0.62 13.72 -39.73
CA GLU A 586 1.53 12.76 -39.08
C GLU A 586 1.57 11.44 -39.86
N LYS A 587 0.42 10.95 -40.35
CA LYS A 587 0.37 9.77 -41.23
C LYS A 587 1.12 10.01 -42.54
N ASN A 588 0.92 11.16 -43.17
CA ASN A 588 1.64 11.53 -44.39
C ASN A 588 3.15 11.71 -44.14
N TYR A 589 3.55 12.18 -42.96
CA TYR A 589 4.93 12.29 -42.53
C TYR A 589 5.57 10.90 -42.39
N ASP A 590 4.91 10.00 -41.67
CA ASP A 590 5.38 8.63 -41.42
C ASP A 590 5.43 7.80 -42.70
N ASP A 591 4.42 7.89 -43.57
CA ASP A 591 4.41 7.26 -44.89
C ASP A 591 5.54 7.79 -45.78
N GLY A 592 5.84 9.09 -45.69
CA GLY A 592 6.95 9.73 -46.39
C GLY A 592 8.33 9.27 -45.88
N ILE A 593 8.49 9.10 -44.58
CA ILE A 593 9.71 8.56 -43.97
C ILE A 593 9.91 7.08 -44.32
N ASN A 594 8.85 6.28 -44.28
CA ASN A 594 8.88 4.86 -44.60
C ASN A 594 9.23 4.62 -46.08
N LYS A 595 8.72 5.44 -47.00
CA LYS A 595 9.11 5.40 -48.42
C LYS A 595 10.59 5.72 -48.67
N LEU A 596 11.24 6.47 -47.78
CA LEU A 596 12.65 6.87 -47.90
C LEU A 596 13.64 5.91 -47.22
N ASN A 597 13.18 4.82 -46.58
CA ASN A 597 14.02 3.82 -45.89
C ASN A 597 15.10 4.44 -44.99
N MET A 598 14.79 5.55 -44.31
CA MET A 598 15.78 6.28 -43.53
C MET A 598 15.97 5.68 -42.13
N LYS A 599 17.21 5.36 -41.77
CA LYS A 599 17.59 4.93 -40.42
C LYS A 599 17.37 6.07 -39.40
N GLU A 600 16.83 5.75 -38.21
CA GLU A 600 16.47 6.69 -37.13
C GLU A 600 17.53 7.76 -36.82
N ASN A 601 18.83 7.40 -36.89
CA ASN A 601 19.94 8.31 -36.59
C ASN A 601 20.13 9.49 -37.58
N LYS A 602 19.51 9.45 -38.78
CA LYS A 602 19.52 10.59 -39.73
C LYS A 602 18.33 11.53 -39.52
N ILE A 603 17.24 11.03 -38.95
CA ILE A 603 16.01 11.77 -38.67
C ILE A 603 16.21 12.71 -37.47
N SER A 604 16.98 12.28 -36.47
CA SER A 604 17.26 13.06 -35.25
C SER A 604 18.14 14.30 -35.46
N ASN A 605 18.89 14.38 -36.56
CA ASN A 605 19.81 15.49 -36.85
C ASN A 605 19.31 16.44 -37.95
N ASP A 606 18.07 16.29 -38.43
CA ASP A 606 17.49 17.05 -39.57
C ASP A 606 18.31 16.96 -40.89
N ARG A 607 19.37 16.13 -40.93
CA ARG A 607 20.27 15.97 -42.08
C ARG A 607 19.78 14.82 -42.96
N GLY A 608 19.00 15.17 -43.99
CA GLY A 608 18.51 14.26 -45.02
C GLY A 608 16.99 14.22 -45.17
N ILE A 609 16.25 14.96 -44.34
CA ILE A 609 14.80 15.11 -44.48
C ILE A 609 14.52 16.03 -45.68
N SER A 610 13.64 15.63 -46.59
CA SER A 610 13.27 16.48 -47.74
C SER A 610 12.67 17.81 -47.25
N PRO A 611 12.86 18.92 -47.99
CA PRO A 611 12.30 20.23 -47.62
C PRO A 611 10.78 20.18 -47.36
N GLU A 612 10.07 19.31 -48.07
CA GLU A 612 8.64 19.05 -47.91
C GLU A 612 8.30 18.40 -46.58
N LEU A 613 9.04 17.36 -46.15
CA LEU A 613 8.82 16.71 -44.85
C LEU A 613 9.16 17.65 -43.67
N ARG A 614 10.17 18.52 -43.84
CA ARG A 614 10.51 19.53 -42.83
C ARG A 614 9.43 20.62 -42.72
N SER A 615 8.88 21.04 -43.85
CA SER A 615 7.71 21.92 -43.91
C SER A 615 6.49 21.27 -43.25
N LEU A 616 6.27 19.97 -43.47
CA LEU A 616 5.18 19.21 -42.85
C LEU A 616 5.33 19.15 -41.33
N LYS A 617 6.53 18.86 -40.83
CA LYS A 617 6.85 18.84 -39.39
C LYS A 617 6.62 20.21 -38.72
N ASN A 618 7.08 21.29 -39.34
CA ASN A 618 6.85 22.65 -38.84
C ASN A 618 5.35 23.03 -38.86
N LYS A 619 4.60 22.56 -39.87
CA LYS A 619 3.14 22.73 -39.90
C LYS A 619 2.44 21.96 -38.78
N ILE A 620 2.86 20.73 -38.51
CA ILE A 620 2.35 19.94 -37.38
C ILE A 620 2.61 20.67 -36.04
N GLU A 621 3.83 21.20 -35.82
CA GLU A 621 4.13 21.97 -34.61
C GLU A 621 3.31 23.27 -34.52
N SER A 622 3.09 23.97 -35.64
CA SER A 622 2.24 25.17 -35.67
C SER A 622 0.77 24.86 -35.35
N LEU A 623 0.25 23.73 -35.84
CA LEU A 623 -1.11 23.28 -35.54
C LEU A 623 -1.24 22.87 -34.07
N LYS A 624 -0.20 22.27 -33.48
CA LYS A 624 -0.15 21.97 -32.06
C LYS A 624 -0.18 23.23 -31.18
N TYR A 625 0.42 24.34 -31.63
CA TYR A 625 0.36 25.61 -30.91
C TYR A 625 -1.03 26.29 -30.96
N ASN A 626 -1.84 25.97 -31.98
CA ASN A 626 -3.19 26.55 -32.14
C ASN A 626 -4.27 25.87 -31.30
N ILE A 627 -3.91 24.84 -30.53
CA ILE A 627 -4.83 24.15 -29.62
C ILE A 627 -5.18 25.11 -28.48
N GLN A 628 -6.48 25.32 -28.28
CA GLN A 628 -6.98 26.20 -27.22
C GLN A 628 -7.05 25.43 -25.90
N THR A 629 -6.52 26.02 -24.83
CA THR A 629 -6.63 25.46 -23.48
C THR A 629 -8.09 25.53 -23.01
N VAL A 630 -8.67 24.37 -22.69
CA VAL A 630 -10.01 24.26 -22.12
C VAL A 630 -9.87 24.24 -20.60
N SER A 631 -10.55 25.14 -19.90
CA SER A 631 -10.60 25.14 -18.43
C SER A 631 -12.03 25.18 -17.92
N MET A 632 -12.28 24.48 -16.82
CA MET A 632 -13.57 24.48 -16.15
C MET A 632 -13.54 25.47 -14.97
N PRO A 633 -14.59 26.30 -14.77
CA PRO A 633 -14.64 27.20 -13.61
C PRO A 633 -14.54 26.42 -12.29
N GLY A 634 -13.79 26.96 -11.32
CA GLY A 634 -13.50 26.28 -10.05
C GLY A 634 -14.75 25.83 -9.27
N MET A 635 -15.87 26.53 -9.42
CA MET A 635 -17.16 26.16 -8.79
C MET A 635 -17.78 24.84 -9.28
N TYR A 636 -17.27 24.28 -10.39
CA TYR A 636 -17.67 22.99 -10.95
C TYR A 636 -16.56 21.93 -10.83
N ILE A 637 -15.45 22.27 -10.19
CA ILE A 637 -14.40 21.31 -9.84
C ILE A 637 -14.64 20.89 -8.38
N PRO A 638 -15.01 19.62 -8.10
CA PRO A 638 -15.29 19.16 -6.75
C PRO A 638 -14.17 19.49 -5.77
N ASN A 639 -14.56 19.91 -4.56
CA ASN A 639 -13.68 20.30 -3.46
C ASN A 639 -12.67 21.42 -3.74
N ASN A 640 -12.75 22.10 -4.89
CA ASN A 640 -12.07 23.37 -5.06
C ASN A 640 -12.67 24.40 -4.09
N LYS A 641 -11.92 25.45 -3.73
CA LYS A 641 -12.36 26.50 -2.80
C LYS A 641 -13.70 27.11 -3.21
N ASP A 642 -13.86 27.46 -4.48
CA ASP A 642 -15.10 28.04 -5.01
C ASP A 642 -16.27 27.04 -4.93
N HIS A 643 -15.99 25.75 -5.17
CA HIS A 643 -16.98 24.68 -5.05
C HIS A 643 -17.42 24.49 -3.60
N LEU A 644 -16.48 24.45 -2.65
CA LEU A 644 -16.80 24.36 -1.22
C LEU A 644 -17.64 25.55 -0.75
N ILE A 645 -17.35 26.76 -1.23
CA ILE A 645 -18.15 27.96 -0.93
C ILE A 645 -19.56 27.81 -1.51
N LYS A 646 -19.69 27.42 -2.78
CA LYS A 646 -20.98 27.20 -3.46
C LYS A 646 -21.90 26.24 -2.69
N TRP A 647 -21.33 25.20 -2.09
CA TRP A 647 -22.08 24.18 -1.34
C TRP A 647 -22.10 24.39 0.19
N GLY A 648 -21.58 25.52 0.70
CA GLY A 648 -21.68 25.88 2.12
C GLY A 648 -20.70 25.17 3.07
N HIS A 649 -19.56 24.70 2.56
CA HIS A 649 -18.57 23.88 3.27
C HIS A 649 -17.23 24.58 3.51
N ILE A 650 -17.27 25.80 4.05
CA ILE A 650 -16.09 26.70 4.16
C ILE A 650 -15.05 26.24 5.19
N ASN A 651 -15.47 25.51 6.24
CA ASN A 651 -14.61 25.13 7.37
C ASN A 651 -13.77 23.88 7.13
N ILE A 652 -13.79 23.31 5.92
CA ILE A 652 -13.16 22.02 5.63
C ILE A 652 -11.80 22.25 4.99
N THR A 653 -10.76 21.79 5.68
CA THR A 653 -9.36 22.08 5.32
C THR A 653 -8.66 20.93 4.60
N ASN A 654 -9.19 19.71 4.71
CA ASN A 654 -8.59 18.49 4.19
C ASN A 654 -9.39 17.85 3.04
N ALA A 655 -10.38 18.55 2.49
CA ALA A 655 -11.13 18.10 1.32
C ALA A 655 -10.18 17.92 0.12
N PHE A 656 -10.29 16.78 -0.54
CA PHE A 656 -9.39 16.44 -1.63
C PHE A 656 -9.96 16.91 -2.97
N THR A 657 -9.19 17.67 -3.74
CA THR A 657 -9.53 18.14 -5.09
C THR A 657 -8.51 17.66 -6.10
N SER A 658 -8.86 17.66 -7.39
CA SER A 658 -7.96 17.26 -8.46
C SER A 658 -6.88 18.31 -8.75
N ASP A 659 -5.72 17.85 -9.21
CA ASP A 659 -4.59 18.68 -9.64
C ASP A 659 -4.10 18.22 -11.03
N ILE A 660 -4.80 18.67 -12.07
CA ILE A 660 -4.49 18.33 -13.47
C ILE A 660 -3.88 19.55 -14.15
N SER A 661 -2.68 19.40 -14.69
CA SER A 661 -2.01 20.50 -15.39
C SER A 661 -2.64 20.77 -16.76
N GLU A 662 -2.60 22.02 -17.20
CA GLU A 662 -3.09 22.48 -18.52
C GLU A 662 -2.51 21.65 -19.67
N HIS A 663 -1.20 21.39 -19.65
CA HIS A 663 -0.53 20.53 -20.62
C HIS A 663 -1.09 19.09 -20.66
N THR A 664 -1.55 18.56 -19.52
CA THR A 664 -2.19 17.23 -19.49
C THR A 664 -3.59 17.29 -20.10
N VAL A 665 -4.35 18.36 -19.82
CA VAL A 665 -5.64 18.62 -20.46
C VAL A 665 -5.47 18.70 -21.98
N GLU A 666 -4.51 19.50 -22.45
CA GLU A 666 -4.19 19.64 -23.88
C GLU A 666 -3.92 18.27 -24.52
N LYS A 667 -3.03 17.47 -23.93
CA LYS A 667 -2.70 16.11 -24.42
C LYS A 667 -3.92 15.21 -24.58
N ILE A 668 -4.91 15.35 -23.71
CA ILE A 668 -6.12 14.51 -23.69
C ILE A 668 -7.16 15.04 -24.67
N MET A 669 -7.20 16.36 -24.87
CA MET A 669 -7.99 16.95 -25.96
C MET A 669 -7.47 16.48 -27.33
N LEU A 670 -6.21 16.02 -27.44
CA LEU A 670 -5.64 15.42 -28.66
C LEU A 670 -6.11 14.02 -28.98
N ILE A 671 -6.85 13.40 -28.08
CA ILE A 671 -7.33 12.03 -28.24
C ILE A 671 -8.68 12.10 -28.97
N ASP A 672 -8.70 11.55 -30.19
CA ASP A 672 -9.82 11.56 -31.12
C ASP A 672 -10.76 10.36 -30.94
N ASP A 673 -10.27 9.25 -30.39
CA ASP A 673 -11.01 8.04 -30.07
C ASP A 673 -11.64 8.06 -28.67
N MET A 674 -12.27 9.19 -28.29
CA MET A 674 -12.91 9.36 -26.99
C MET A 674 -14.14 10.27 -27.04
N ASP A 675 -15.21 9.84 -26.38
CA ASP A 675 -16.42 10.64 -26.17
C ASP A 675 -16.14 11.93 -25.36
N ASP A 676 -16.74 13.04 -25.78
CA ASP A 676 -16.57 14.36 -25.15
C ASP A 676 -17.00 14.39 -23.68
N VAL A 677 -17.92 13.51 -23.29
CA VAL A 677 -18.38 13.31 -21.91
C VAL A 677 -17.20 12.97 -20.98
N TRP A 678 -16.22 12.22 -21.47
CA TRP A 678 -15.08 11.75 -20.68
C TRP A 678 -14.04 12.87 -20.54
N LYS A 679 -13.87 13.68 -21.59
CA LYS A 679 -13.08 14.91 -21.55
C LYS A 679 -13.66 15.87 -20.52
N LEU A 680 -14.99 16.03 -20.49
CA LEU A 680 -15.69 16.86 -19.51
C LEU A 680 -15.53 16.34 -18.08
N LEU A 681 -15.70 15.03 -17.86
CA LEU A 681 -15.48 14.41 -16.54
C LEU A 681 -14.06 14.65 -16.04
N LEU A 682 -13.08 14.55 -16.93
CA LEU A 682 -11.71 14.78 -16.56
C LEU A 682 -11.44 16.24 -16.15
N LEU A 683 -12.07 17.22 -16.81
CA LEU A 683 -11.99 18.61 -16.39
C LEU A 683 -12.54 18.82 -14.97
N MET A 684 -13.50 18.00 -14.54
CA MET A 684 -13.99 17.93 -13.16
C MET A 684 -13.06 17.11 -12.24
N GLY A 685 -11.93 16.61 -12.73
CA GLY A 685 -11.03 15.75 -11.96
C GLY A 685 -11.45 14.28 -11.86
N ILE A 686 -12.44 13.84 -12.64
CA ILE A 686 -12.99 12.48 -12.60
C ILE A 686 -12.39 11.66 -13.75
N GLY A 687 -11.58 10.65 -13.41
CA GLY A 687 -11.07 9.68 -14.38
C GLY A 687 -12.02 8.50 -14.55
N VAL A 688 -12.14 7.99 -15.77
CA VAL A 688 -13.02 6.85 -16.08
C VAL A 688 -12.19 5.73 -16.72
N PHE A 689 -12.32 4.50 -16.23
CA PHE A 689 -11.71 3.33 -16.86
C PHE A 689 -12.82 2.38 -17.33
N SER A 690 -12.95 2.23 -18.64
CA SER A 690 -13.83 1.23 -19.26
C SER A 690 -13.11 0.52 -20.41
N ILE A 691 -13.64 -0.62 -20.84
CA ILE A 691 -12.98 -1.57 -21.74
C ILE A 691 -12.72 -0.95 -23.13
N ASN A 692 -13.52 0.04 -23.53
CA ASN A 692 -13.50 0.61 -24.88
C ASN A 692 -12.66 1.90 -25.00
N THR A 693 -11.79 2.20 -24.04
CA THR A 693 -10.97 3.42 -24.10
C THR A 693 -9.69 3.27 -24.89
N SER A 694 -9.32 4.34 -25.59
CA SER A 694 -7.99 4.58 -26.14
C SER A 694 -6.86 4.10 -25.22
N SER A 695 -5.86 3.42 -25.79
CA SER A 695 -4.64 3.02 -25.08
C SER A 695 -3.90 4.23 -24.52
N ARG A 696 -3.86 5.33 -25.28
CA ARG A 696 -3.21 6.60 -24.91
C ARG A 696 -3.92 7.27 -23.73
N TYR A 697 -5.25 7.29 -23.71
CA TYR A 697 -6.01 7.81 -22.59
C TYR A 697 -5.77 6.99 -21.32
N THR A 698 -5.82 5.67 -21.46
CA THR A 698 -5.61 4.74 -20.35
C THR A 698 -4.23 4.95 -19.70
N GLU A 699 -3.19 5.19 -20.50
CA GLU A 699 -1.84 5.49 -19.99
C GLU A 699 -1.79 6.81 -19.21
N ILE A 700 -2.38 7.88 -19.75
CA ILE A 700 -2.42 9.18 -19.04
C ILE A 700 -3.24 9.06 -17.75
N MET A 701 -4.37 8.35 -17.76
CA MET A 701 -5.15 8.11 -16.55
C MET A 701 -4.39 7.30 -15.51
N LYS A 702 -3.61 6.30 -15.94
CA LYS A 702 -2.74 5.51 -15.04
C LYS A 702 -1.68 6.40 -14.37
N ASP A 703 -1.11 7.35 -15.10
CA ASP A 703 -0.13 8.29 -14.55
C ASP A 703 -0.77 9.28 -13.56
N LEU A 704 -1.94 9.83 -13.90
CA LEU A 704 -2.71 10.70 -13.01
C LEU A 704 -3.18 9.97 -11.74
N ALA A 705 -3.61 8.72 -11.87
CA ALA A 705 -3.97 7.87 -10.73
C ALA A 705 -2.75 7.58 -9.84
N LYS A 706 -1.60 7.26 -10.43
CA LYS A 706 -0.35 7.00 -9.70
C LYS A 706 0.14 8.21 -8.93
N SER A 707 0.01 9.39 -9.52
CA SER A 707 0.41 10.67 -8.94
C SER A 707 -0.64 11.29 -8.01
N LYS A 708 -1.78 10.61 -7.79
CA LYS A 708 -2.89 11.10 -6.95
C LYS A 708 -3.40 12.47 -7.38
N LYS A 709 -3.59 12.66 -8.68
CA LYS A 709 -4.05 13.92 -9.29
C LYS A 709 -5.54 13.94 -9.63
N LEU A 710 -6.19 12.78 -9.60
CA LEU A 710 -7.62 12.62 -9.89
C LEU A 710 -8.43 12.64 -8.59
N TYR A 711 -9.51 13.43 -8.57
CA TYR A 711 -10.47 13.48 -7.47
C TYR A 711 -11.15 12.13 -7.24
N ILE A 712 -11.73 11.57 -8.31
CA ILE A 712 -12.42 10.28 -8.32
C ILE A 712 -11.97 9.47 -9.54
N ILE A 713 -11.87 8.16 -9.37
CA ILE A 713 -11.71 7.18 -10.44
C ILE A 713 -12.94 6.28 -10.50
N ILE A 714 -13.68 6.29 -11.61
CA ILE A 714 -14.81 5.38 -11.85
C ILE A 714 -14.30 4.22 -12.70
N ALA A 715 -14.47 2.99 -12.23
CA ALA A 715 -13.95 1.82 -12.92
C ALA A 715 -14.80 0.57 -12.71
N SER A 716 -14.67 -0.39 -13.62
CA SER A 716 -15.23 -1.73 -13.43
C SER A 716 -14.54 -2.51 -12.32
N SER A 717 -15.16 -3.60 -11.87
CA SER A 717 -14.59 -4.49 -10.85
C SER A 717 -13.22 -5.05 -11.23
N ASP A 718 -12.89 -5.09 -12.52
CA ASP A 718 -11.65 -5.70 -12.98
C ASP A 718 -10.45 -4.77 -12.82
N PHE A 719 -10.69 -3.48 -12.62
CA PHE A 719 -9.64 -2.50 -12.33
C PHE A 719 -8.91 -2.78 -11.02
N ILE A 720 -9.53 -3.54 -10.11
CA ILE A 720 -8.93 -3.98 -8.85
C ILE A 720 -7.78 -4.97 -9.11
N TYR A 721 -7.84 -5.71 -10.21
CA TYR A 721 -6.77 -6.60 -10.64
C TYR A 721 -5.63 -5.78 -11.24
N GLY A 722 -4.41 -6.05 -10.77
CA GLY A 722 -3.21 -5.38 -11.26
C GLY A 722 -3.28 -3.87 -11.33
N THR A 723 -3.74 -3.22 -10.26
CA THR A 723 -3.38 -1.83 -10.01
C THR A 723 -2.91 -1.71 -8.57
N ASN A 724 -1.75 -1.10 -8.35
CA ASN A 724 -1.22 -0.87 -7.00
C ASN A 724 -1.55 0.53 -6.46
N TYR A 725 -2.53 1.19 -7.07
CA TYR A 725 -3.02 2.50 -6.62
C TYR A 725 -3.58 2.41 -5.20
N GLN A 726 -3.36 3.49 -4.46
CA GLN A 726 -3.73 3.62 -3.06
C GLN A 726 -4.88 4.62 -2.99
N PHE A 727 -6.02 4.16 -2.49
CA PHE A 727 -7.21 4.98 -2.34
C PHE A 727 -7.48 5.27 -0.87
N ASP A 728 -8.05 6.44 -0.60
CA ASP A 728 -8.48 6.80 0.76
C ASP A 728 -9.96 6.49 0.97
N HIS A 729 -10.75 6.59 -0.11
CA HIS A 729 -12.15 6.24 -0.11
C HIS A 729 -12.51 5.31 -1.26
N CYS A 730 -13.51 4.47 -1.02
CA CYS A 730 -14.04 3.55 -2.02
C CYS A 730 -15.57 3.55 -1.98
N TYR A 731 -16.18 3.55 -3.15
CA TYR A 731 -17.60 3.26 -3.33
C TYR A 731 -17.78 1.90 -4.00
N LEU A 732 -18.71 1.09 -3.47
CA LEU A 732 -19.20 -0.11 -4.13
C LEU A 732 -20.61 0.16 -4.65
N GLY A 733 -20.74 0.16 -5.98
CA GLY A 733 -22.00 0.36 -6.69
C GLY A 733 -23.05 -0.70 -6.36
N LYS A 734 -24.33 -0.34 -6.57
CA LYS A 734 -25.49 -1.21 -6.30
C LYS A 734 -25.58 -2.41 -7.26
N ASP A 735 -24.90 -2.33 -8.39
CA ASP A 735 -24.90 -3.28 -9.48
C ASP A 735 -23.84 -4.40 -9.30
N LEU A 736 -23.14 -4.42 -8.17
CA LEU A 736 -22.09 -5.39 -7.85
C LEU A 736 -22.59 -6.63 -7.08
N LEU A 737 -23.89 -6.93 -7.10
CA LEU A 737 -24.46 -8.06 -6.35
C LEU A 737 -23.83 -9.42 -6.72
N ASN A 738 -23.40 -9.57 -7.97
CA ASN A 738 -22.77 -10.80 -8.47
C ASN A 738 -21.26 -10.88 -8.18
N MET A 739 -20.67 -9.84 -7.57
CA MET A 739 -19.25 -9.84 -7.23
C MET A 739 -18.97 -10.90 -6.15
N THR A 740 -17.89 -11.67 -6.35
CA THR A 740 -17.43 -12.69 -5.39
C THR A 740 -16.93 -12.04 -4.11
N GLN A 741 -16.98 -12.78 -3.01
CA GLN A 741 -16.50 -12.33 -1.72
C GLN A 741 -15.00 -11.96 -1.77
N GLU A 742 -14.21 -12.79 -2.43
CA GLU A 742 -12.77 -12.62 -2.63
C GLU A 742 -12.48 -11.33 -3.41
N LYS A 743 -13.19 -11.08 -4.51
CA LYS A 743 -13.02 -9.86 -5.30
C LYS A 743 -13.40 -8.60 -4.50
N ILE A 744 -14.46 -8.66 -3.69
CA ILE A 744 -14.81 -7.57 -2.76
C ILE A 744 -13.65 -7.32 -1.80
N ILE A 745 -13.15 -8.34 -1.12
CA ILE A 745 -12.04 -8.22 -0.15
C ILE A 745 -10.79 -7.65 -0.82
N GLN A 746 -10.46 -8.06 -2.05
CA GLN A 746 -9.36 -7.46 -2.82
C GLN A 746 -9.59 -5.98 -3.11
N ALA A 747 -10.83 -5.58 -3.46
CA ALA A 747 -11.21 -4.19 -3.67
C ALA A 747 -10.93 -3.36 -2.41
N LEU A 748 -11.42 -3.84 -1.26
CA LEU A 748 -11.25 -3.17 0.01
C LEU A 748 -9.77 -3.09 0.42
N GLY A 749 -8.95 -4.08 0.03
CA GLY A 749 -7.50 -4.11 0.26
C GLY A 749 -6.73 -2.97 -0.43
N ARG A 750 -7.34 -2.26 -1.38
CA ARG A 750 -6.79 -1.07 -2.05
C ARG A 750 -6.97 0.21 -1.23
N VAL A 751 -7.86 0.19 -0.23
CA VAL A 751 -8.21 1.36 0.59
C VAL A 751 -7.34 1.46 1.83
N GLY A 752 -6.96 2.68 2.20
CA GLY A 752 -6.25 2.97 3.43
C GLY A 752 -4.82 2.44 3.43
N ARG A 753 -4.08 2.54 2.32
CA ARG A 753 -2.65 2.18 2.27
C ARG A 753 -1.72 3.34 2.67
N ASN A 754 -2.26 4.55 2.80
CA ASN A 754 -1.53 5.78 3.15
C ASN A 754 -1.28 5.90 4.68
N LYS A 755 -1.25 7.12 5.23
CA LYS A 755 -0.87 7.35 6.63
C LYS A 755 -1.89 6.75 7.59
N ILE A 756 -1.42 6.15 8.68
CA ILE A 756 -2.30 5.51 9.69
C ILE A 756 -3.35 6.49 10.26
N SER A 757 -3.02 7.78 10.32
CA SER A 757 -3.87 8.84 10.86
C SER A 757 -4.99 9.35 9.95
N ASP A 758 -4.96 9.01 8.66
CA ASP A 758 -5.92 9.55 7.71
C ASP A 758 -7.30 8.88 7.88
N GLU A 759 -8.35 9.59 7.47
CA GLU A 759 -9.71 9.05 7.49
C GLU A 759 -9.97 8.22 6.23
N TYR A 760 -10.40 6.98 6.42
CA TYR A 760 -10.68 6.04 5.34
C TYR A 760 -12.11 5.53 5.43
N THR A 761 -12.80 5.52 4.29
CA THR A 761 -14.18 5.03 4.24
C THR A 761 -14.43 4.14 3.03
N ILE A 762 -15.22 3.10 3.24
CA ILE A 762 -15.78 2.26 2.19
C ILE A 762 -17.29 2.46 2.26
N ARG A 763 -17.87 3.01 1.20
CA ARG A 763 -19.28 3.40 1.12
C ARG A 763 -20.02 2.44 0.22
N ILE A 764 -20.98 1.74 0.80
CA ILE A 764 -21.70 0.65 0.14
C ILE A 764 -23.07 1.16 -0.28
N ARG A 765 -23.41 0.99 -1.56
CA ARG A 765 -24.69 1.44 -2.12
C ARG A 765 -25.81 0.41 -1.98
N ASP A 766 -25.47 -0.85 -1.69
CA ASP A 766 -26.41 -1.93 -1.41
C ASP A 766 -25.98 -2.75 -0.17
N ASN A 767 -26.82 -2.75 0.87
CA ASN A 767 -26.47 -3.33 2.16
C ASN A 767 -26.27 -4.86 2.12
N SER A 768 -26.76 -5.56 1.09
CA SER A 768 -26.50 -7.01 0.92
C SER A 768 -25.00 -7.33 0.78
N LEU A 769 -24.21 -6.40 0.22
CA LEU A 769 -22.75 -6.53 0.13
C LEU A 769 -22.06 -6.52 1.50
N ILE A 770 -22.64 -5.86 2.51
CA ILE A 770 -22.11 -5.87 3.89
C ILE A 770 -22.19 -7.29 4.47
N SER A 771 -23.31 -7.98 4.21
CA SER A 771 -23.46 -9.37 4.65
C SER A 771 -22.39 -10.27 4.04
N LYS A 772 -22.08 -10.09 2.75
CA LYS A 772 -20.97 -10.79 2.08
C LYS A 772 -19.59 -10.45 2.66
N ILE A 773 -19.40 -9.32 3.34
CA ILE A 773 -18.11 -8.99 3.96
C ILE A 773 -17.96 -9.71 5.31
N PHE A 774 -19.03 -9.76 6.12
CA PHE A 774 -18.97 -10.27 7.49
C PHE A 774 -19.36 -11.74 7.66
N ASN A 775 -19.94 -12.38 6.64
CA ASN A 775 -20.40 -13.75 6.70
C ASN A 775 -19.73 -14.62 5.65
N TYR A 776 -19.65 -15.93 5.92
CA TYR A 776 -19.11 -16.90 4.99
C TYR A 776 -20.02 -17.06 3.76
N ASP A 777 -19.45 -16.97 2.56
CA ASP A 777 -20.12 -17.31 1.31
C ASP A 777 -19.72 -18.73 0.85
N LYS A 778 -20.70 -19.52 0.42
CA LYS A 778 -20.48 -20.88 -0.11
C LYS A 778 -20.04 -20.86 -1.57
N ASN A 779 -20.42 -19.82 -2.31
CA ASN A 779 -20.11 -19.75 -3.73
C ASN A 779 -18.72 -19.14 -3.95
N LYS A 780 -17.74 -20.00 -4.24
CA LYS A 780 -16.32 -19.62 -4.43
C LYS A 780 -15.77 -20.15 -5.75
N PRO A 781 -16.05 -19.49 -6.89
CA PRO A 781 -15.56 -19.93 -8.20
C PRO A 781 -14.03 -19.98 -8.26
N GLU A 782 -13.33 -19.11 -7.54
CA GLU A 782 -11.85 -19.09 -7.47
C GLU A 782 -11.29 -20.40 -6.90
N VAL A 783 -11.94 -20.95 -5.87
CA VAL A 783 -11.55 -22.23 -5.25
C VAL A 783 -11.79 -23.37 -6.24
N LEU A 784 -12.97 -23.42 -6.85
CA LEU A 784 -13.35 -24.46 -7.81
C LEU A 784 -12.40 -24.46 -9.01
N ASN A 785 -12.09 -23.28 -9.55
CA ASN A 785 -11.17 -23.13 -10.66
C ASN A 785 -9.74 -23.47 -10.28
N MET A 786 -9.27 -23.08 -9.09
CA MET A 786 -7.94 -23.50 -8.63
C MET A 786 -7.82 -25.03 -8.52
N GLN A 787 -8.83 -25.70 -7.96
CA GLN A 787 -8.86 -27.16 -7.90
C GLN A 787 -8.83 -27.78 -9.30
N ARG A 788 -9.67 -27.29 -10.22
CA ARG A 788 -9.79 -27.79 -11.61
C ARG A 788 -8.56 -27.53 -12.49
N LEU A 789 -7.85 -26.42 -12.29
CA LEU A 789 -6.77 -25.99 -13.19
C LEU A 789 -5.38 -26.36 -12.68
N PHE A 790 -5.22 -26.58 -11.37
CA PHE A 790 -3.95 -26.95 -10.74
C PHE A 790 -3.94 -28.43 -10.31
N CYS A 791 -4.70 -29.29 -11.01
CA CYS A 791 -4.81 -30.73 -10.73
C CYS A 791 -4.01 -31.60 -11.71
#